data_AF-A0A831P9M8-F1
#
_entry.id   AF-A0A831P9M8-F1
#
_cell.length_a   1.000
_cell.length_b   1.000
_cell.length_c   1.000
_cell.angle_alpha   90.00
_cell.angle_beta   90.00
_cell.angle_gamma   90.00
#
_symmetry.space_group_name_H-M   'P 1'
#
loop_
_entity.id
_entity.type
_entity.pdbx_description
1 polymer ?
#
loop_
_entity_poly.entity_id
_entity_poly.type
_entity_poly.pdbx_seq_one_letter_code
_entity_poly.pdbx_strand_id
1 'polypeptide(L)'
;LGGMMRYGIPEYRLPKAIMDEEIAWITGLGVEVKLGIELGRDITIAGLKGKYDAVFLGVGAHRASTMRLEHEDDTEGVLKGIEFLRKVQIEGPPEFNGTVAVVGGGNTAIDAARTALRCGAEKVVIVYRRSIREMPAHEEEVEAARSEGVEFHFLTNPKSIVRENGRLKGVECLKMSLQEVGGGGRPRPVPIPGSEFVLECGTLIGAIGQQVDTAFNQGENGCELEKWGTVRADEKTLETSIPGVFAGGDVVTGAWTAIGAIAQGKRAALAIDSKLRTGSAEGADFHFNSFKHVFHDVARAELEDVAVDLPRQHLPELPAKERIKNFCEVEGGYVSEQVQTETKRCLECGCVEYFDCQLRHYADEFEVDLTPFRGETQEYHVDCSHPLVINDPNKCISCGRCVRMCTDELGVAALGFVHRGFRSVVRPALEKPLVETPCVACGNCVDTCPTGALSEHFPHKILGTLAKENMPSVCQFCSLGCAVNFKILASDHFHVANTTEDVQQGPNHGILCARGRFGHRYLVDNKPVSRPHLRNADGHEAADWDVVLEKVQTGLSKVVEKHGPEAVGVFVSPRWSNEALYLAQKMARQAIGTSRLGSFSYLNSGRAVSGLNSQLGATLSTANLNDLETAKVIGVLPGAMGEESLVVEYLIRRARKRGARVVVLGETNERMAALSDLWLTPRPGTASSLFYVLVHQWIKAGKIDPDKVEIRVKNGQDLRSHATGFSEERVIKETGIAAETLEKWLDTFADPDIETTWIVPPLADGGHDAALPAMVDTLLVGSSLDGNGWILLDHHANAAGVRELGITPDHLPGFKNTKSDVDLKTDLENGVIKALIVLGEDPVGAGILKEGGDQPEFVVAMDRSWTKTMERADVVLPAVSFAETEGTMTRCDGVSLNLAPIVPIDAKQQNWHIIARLGARMGKGFEFTGVEDLAAEMRGEHPLLAAERNSDFRGALLLEQGPLNGKTFRFACVEPKETTVAEAPEAIAAERYFTEKIRTK
;
A
#
# COMPACT_ATOMS: atom_id res chain seq x y z
N LEU A 1 33.66 -24.70 13.90
CA LEU A 1 32.83 -24.55 12.66
C LEU A 1 33.18 -23.23 11.97
N GLY A 2 32.90 -23.07 10.69
CA GLY A 2 33.11 -21.81 9.94
C GLY A 2 34.23 -21.79 8.89
N GLY A 3 34.98 -22.89 8.71
CA GLY A 3 35.89 -23.07 7.57
C GLY A 3 36.85 -21.90 7.31
N MET A 4 37.01 -21.52 6.03
CA MET A 4 37.89 -20.43 5.60
C MET A 4 37.50 -19.05 6.18
N MET A 5 36.23 -18.81 6.52
CA MET A 5 35.83 -17.55 7.17
C MET A 5 36.37 -17.45 8.60
N ARG A 6 36.46 -18.58 9.32
CA ARG A 6 37.06 -18.60 10.66
C ARG A 6 38.57 -18.46 10.61
N TYR A 7 39.23 -19.22 9.75
CA TYR A 7 40.69 -19.39 9.81
C TYR A 7 41.47 -18.55 8.79
N GLY A 8 40.83 -18.10 7.72
CA GLY A 8 41.45 -17.36 6.62
C GLY A 8 41.18 -15.86 6.62
N ILE A 9 40.16 -15.39 7.35
CA ILE A 9 39.84 -13.96 7.48
C ILE A 9 40.21 -13.50 8.90
N PRO A 10 41.04 -12.45 9.05
CA PRO A 10 41.40 -11.91 10.36
C PRO A 10 40.20 -11.39 11.17
N GLU A 11 40.31 -11.45 12.50
CA GLU A 11 39.24 -11.04 13.43
C GLU A 11 38.87 -9.55 13.31
N TYR A 12 39.82 -8.68 12.97
CA TYR A 12 39.56 -7.24 12.80
C TYR A 12 38.70 -6.88 11.57
N ARG A 13 38.49 -7.85 10.65
CA ARG A 13 37.59 -7.73 9.48
C ARG A 13 36.32 -8.55 9.64
N LEU A 14 36.42 -9.70 10.31
CA LEU A 14 35.29 -10.59 10.58
C LEU A 14 35.36 -11.04 12.05
N PRO A 15 34.70 -10.31 12.96
CA PRO A 15 34.67 -10.64 14.38
C PRO A 15 34.18 -12.07 14.63
N LYS A 16 34.91 -12.82 15.46
CA LYS A 16 34.61 -14.24 15.69
C LYS A 16 33.31 -14.44 16.48
N ALA A 17 33.01 -13.53 17.41
CA ALA A 17 31.76 -13.54 18.15
C ALA A 17 30.52 -13.49 17.23
N ILE A 18 30.51 -12.58 16.24
CA ILE A 18 29.40 -12.47 15.28
C ILE A 18 29.25 -13.75 14.45
N MET A 19 30.36 -14.33 13.99
CA MET A 19 30.31 -15.61 13.28
C MET A 19 29.84 -16.76 14.19
N ASP A 20 30.18 -16.76 15.47
CA ASP A 20 29.69 -17.74 16.44
C ASP A 20 28.17 -17.61 16.65
N GLU A 21 27.62 -16.39 16.67
CA GLU A 21 26.17 -16.14 16.70
C GLU A 21 25.47 -16.69 15.45
N GLU A 22 26.00 -16.42 14.25
CA GLU A 22 25.48 -16.95 12.97
C GLU A 22 25.49 -18.49 12.93
N ILE A 23 26.60 -19.10 13.39
CA ILE A 23 26.69 -20.57 13.51
C ILE A 23 25.67 -21.10 14.51
N ALA A 24 25.50 -20.42 15.65
CA ALA A 24 24.52 -20.81 16.66
C ALA A 24 23.10 -20.80 16.09
N TRP A 25 22.72 -19.77 15.33
CA TRP A 25 21.44 -19.70 14.63
C TRP A 25 21.21 -20.90 13.71
N ILE A 26 22.20 -21.25 12.87
CA ILE A 26 22.10 -22.40 11.97
C ILE A 26 21.97 -23.71 12.76
N THR A 27 22.79 -23.92 13.80
CA THR A 27 22.70 -25.13 14.62
C THR A 27 21.40 -25.23 15.41
N GLY A 28 20.82 -24.10 15.81
CA GLY A 28 19.53 -24.00 16.50
C GLY A 28 18.34 -24.48 15.67
N LEU A 29 18.46 -24.55 14.35
CA LEU A 29 17.46 -25.14 13.45
C LEU A 29 17.38 -26.69 13.54
N GLY A 30 18.19 -27.32 14.40
CA GLY A 30 18.22 -28.77 14.59
C GLY A 30 19.29 -29.48 13.77
N VAL A 31 20.31 -28.77 13.28
CA VAL A 31 21.42 -29.35 12.50
C VAL A 31 22.37 -30.13 13.43
N GLU A 32 22.53 -31.43 13.17
CA GLU A 32 23.54 -32.25 13.87
C GLU A 32 24.94 -31.97 13.31
N VAL A 33 25.88 -31.58 14.18
CA VAL A 33 27.25 -31.26 13.79
C VAL A 33 28.23 -32.29 14.34
N LYS A 34 29.02 -32.90 13.46
CA LYS A 34 30.12 -33.81 13.82
C LYS A 34 31.47 -33.17 13.53
N LEU A 35 32.28 -33.00 14.57
CA LEU A 35 33.63 -32.43 14.50
C LEU A 35 34.68 -33.53 14.71
N GLY A 36 35.93 -33.24 14.32
CA GLY A 36 37.04 -34.21 14.45
C GLY A 36 36.97 -35.36 13.44
N ILE A 37 36.22 -35.19 12.34
CA ILE A 37 36.05 -36.17 11.27
C ILE A 37 36.59 -35.55 9.96
N GLU A 38 37.37 -36.32 9.21
CA GLU A 38 38.00 -35.91 7.94
C GLU A 38 37.46 -36.77 6.77
N LEU A 39 36.92 -36.10 5.74
CA LEU A 39 36.48 -36.75 4.49
C LEU A 39 37.69 -37.31 3.73
N GLY A 40 37.64 -38.57 3.33
CA GLY A 40 38.75 -39.31 2.70
C GLY A 40 39.57 -40.16 3.67
N ARG A 41 39.51 -39.86 4.99
CA ARG A 41 40.17 -40.66 6.04
C ARG A 41 39.18 -41.41 6.91
N ASP A 42 38.24 -40.70 7.52
CA ASP A 42 37.28 -41.26 8.49
C ASP A 42 35.93 -41.63 7.83
N ILE A 43 35.57 -40.90 6.77
CA ILE A 43 34.33 -41.09 6.00
C ILE A 43 34.62 -40.98 4.50
N THR A 44 33.77 -41.58 3.67
CA THR A 44 33.89 -41.52 2.20
C THR A 44 32.60 -41.01 1.56
N ILE A 45 32.70 -40.42 0.35
CA ILE A 45 31.52 -39.94 -0.40
C ILE A 45 30.50 -41.07 -0.61
N ALA A 46 30.98 -42.25 -1.03
CA ALA A 46 30.12 -43.43 -1.21
C ALA A 46 29.44 -43.88 0.11
N GLY A 47 30.17 -43.83 1.23
CA GLY A 47 29.63 -44.16 2.54
C GLY A 47 28.56 -43.17 3.04
N LEU A 48 28.72 -41.88 2.70
CA LEU A 48 27.71 -40.86 2.99
C LEU A 48 26.46 -41.05 2.13
N LYS A 49 26.62 -41.26 0.82
CA LYS A 49 25.51 -41.52 -0.10
C LYS A 49 24.71 -42.78 0.27
N GLY A 50 25.35 -43.80 0.85
CA GLY A 50 24.65 -45.00 1.33
C GLY A 50 23.82 -44.77 2.61
N LYS A 51 23.99 -43.63 3.30
CA LYS A 51 23.32 -43.32 4.58
C LYS A 51 22.35 -42.15 4.49
N TYR A 52 22.53 -41.26 3.52
CA TYR A 52 21.77 -40.02 3.38
C TYR A 52 21.21 -39.89 1.97
N ASP A 53 20.01 -39.32 1.85
CA ASP A 53 19.30 -39.16 0.57
C ASP A 53 19.97 -38.14 -0.38
N ALA A 54 20.71 -37.17 0.19
CA ALA A 54 21.51 -36.20 -0.55
C ALA A 54 22.79 -35.84 0.23
N VAL A 55 23.86 -35.52 -0.51
CA VAL A 55 25.16 -35.11 0.06
C VAL A 55 25.62 -33.81 -0.62
N PHE A 56 26.01 -32.81 0.17
CA PHE A 56 26.59 -31.56 -0.33
C PHE A 56 28.07 -31.44 0.09
N LEU A 57 28.94 -31.15 -0.88
CA LEU A 57 30.37 -30.93 -0.68
C LEU A 57 30.67 -29.42 -0.67
N GLY A 58 31.05 -28.89 0.49
CA GLY A 58 31.43 -27.49 0.70
C GLY A 58 32.86 -27.34 1.21
N VAL A 59 33.84 -27.91 0.49
CA VAL A 59 35.25 -27.96 0.94
C VAL A 59 35.97 -26.66 0.56
N GLY A 60 36.63 -26.02 1.54
CA GLY A 60 37.37 -24.77 1.34
C GLY A 60 38.77 -24.95 0.74
N ALA A 61 39.33 -23.89 0.15
CA ALA A 61 40.69 -23.88 -0.41
C ALA A 61 41.79 -23.70 0.66
N HIS A 62 41.91 -24.66 1.57
CA HIS A 62 42.82 -24.58 2.73
C HIS A 62 44.31 -24.75 2.42
N ARG A 63 44.68 -25.22 1.22
CA ARG A 63 46.07 -25.54 0.87
C ARG A 63 46.76 -24.32 0.25
N ALA A 64 47.91 -23.91 0.79
CA ALA A 64 48.68 -22.82 0.22
C ALA A 64 49.47 -23.25 -1.03
N SER A 65 49.62 -22.33 -1.98
CA SER A 65 50.55 -22.50 -3.11
C SER A 65 52.00 -22.23 -2.69
N THR A 66 52.95 -22.98 -3.25
CA THR A 66 54.40 -22.84 -2.97
C THR A 66 55.08 -21.84 -3.91
N MET A 67 56.02 -21.05 -3.39
CA MET A 67 56.83 -20.10 -4.17
C MET A 67 57.82 -20.81 -5.09
N ARG A 68 58.08 -22.10 -4.81
CA ARG A 68 59.03 -22.97 -5.53
C ARG A 68 60.46 -22.48 -5.39
N LEU A 69 60.78 -21.92 -4.23
CA LEU A 69 62.16 -21.55 -3.90
C LEU A 69 62.88 -22.75 -3.31
N GLU A 70 64.17 -22.87 -3.58
CA GLU A 70 64.99 -23.91 -2.96
C GLU A 70 65.05 -23.68 -1.45
N HIS A 71 64.84 -24.75 -0.66
CA HIS A 71 64.76 -24.72 0.80
C HIS A 71 63.56 -23.95 1.40
N GLU A 72 62.48 -23.75 0.65
CA GLU A 72 61.24 -23.08 1.13
C GLU A 72 60.61 -23.78 2.34
N ASP A 73 60.47 -25.12 2.31
CA ASP A 73 59.82 -25.88 3.37
C ASP A 73 60.75 -26.24 4.55
N ASP A 74 62.08 -26.14 4.36
CA ASP A 74 63.09 -26.58 5.35
C ASP A 74 63.74 -25.41 6.14
N THR A 75 63.37 -24.16 5.83
CA THR A 75 63.98 -22.96 6.45
C THR A 75 63.10 -22.41 7.56
N GLU A 76 63.66 -22.31 8.78
CA GLU A 76 62.95 -21.68 9.90
C GLU A 76 62.72 -20.19 9.63
N GLY A 77 61.47 -19.73 9.77
CA GLY A 77 61.05 -18.35 9.47
C GLY A 77 60.39 -18.17 8.10
N VAL A 78 60.26 -19.22 7.30
CA VAL A 78 59.43 -19.21 6.08
C VAL A 78 58.05 -19.80 6.41
N LEU A 79 56.99 -19.03 6.19
CA LEU A 79 55.61 -19.40 6.47
C LEU A 79 54.75 -19.28 5.21
N LYS A 80 53.67 -20.05 5.14
CA LYS A 80 52.65 -19.92 4.10
C LYS A 80 51.52 -19.02 4.59
N GLY A 81 51.00 -18.13 3.75
CA GLY A 81 50.07 -17.07 4.16
C GLY A 81 48.83 -17.56 4.90
N ILE A 82 48.15 -18.58 4.37
CA ILE A 82 46.94 -19.13 5.00
C ILE A 82 47.25 -19.90 6.29
N GLU A 83 48.41 -20.57 6.35
CA GLU A 83 48.87 -21.28 7.53
C GLU A 83 49.24 -20.30 8.64
N PHE A 84 49.89 -19.18 8.29
CA PHE A 84 50.18 -18.09 9.20
C PHE A 84 48.90 -17.49 9.80
N LEU A 85 47.93 -17.12 8.96
CA LEU A 85 46.65 -16.58 9.43
C LEU A 85 45.91 -17.58 10.33
N ARG A 86 45.87 -18.85 9.92
CA ARG A 86 45.28 -19.92 10.73
C ARG A 86 45.99 -20.09 12.06
N LYS A 87 47.32 -20.06 12.07
CA LYS A 87 48.15 -20.18 13.27
C LYS A 87 47.87 -19.05 14.25
N VAL A 88 47.82 -17.80 13.77
CA VAL A 88 47.46 -16.64 14.61
C VAL A 88 46.09 -16.83 15.26
N GLN A 89 45.13 -17.39 14.54
CA GLN A 89 43.76 -17.59 15.04
C GLN A 89 43.63 -18.77 16.03
N ILE A 90 44.49 -19.80 15.95
CA ILE A 90 44.40 -21.00 16.78
C ILE A 90 45.39 -20.96 17.96
N GLU A 91 46.63 -20.58 17.68
CA GLU A 91 47.75 -20.63 18.61
C GLU A 91 48.11 -19.25 19.19
N GLY A 92 47.60 -18.17 18.59
CA GLY A 92 47.94 -16.79 18.97
C GLY A 92 49.11 -16.20 18.16
N PRO A 93 49.49 -14.94 18.44
CA PRO A 93 50.49 -14.22 17.67
C PRO A 93 51.87 -14.88 17.76
N PRO A 94 52.56 -15.15 16.64
CA PRO A 94 53.94 -15.65 16.67
C PRO A 94 54.93 -14.54 17.02
N GLU A 95 56.09 -14.91 17.56
CA GLU A 95 57.20 -13.98 17.78
C GLU A 95 57.89 -13.63 16.47
N PHE A 96 57.99 -12.33 16.17
CA PHE A 96 58.75 -11.81 15.04
C PHE A 96 60.08 -11.20 15.50
N ASN A 97 61.12 -11.41 14.69
CA ASN A 97 62.41 -10.75 14.86
C ASN A 97 62.66 -9.86 13.64
N GLY A 98 62.59 -8.53 13.82
CA GLY A 98 62.87 -7.54 12.78
C GLY A 98 61.79 -7.44 11.70
N THR A 99 62.23 -7.44 10.43
CA THR A 99 61.34 -7.21 9.27
C THR A 99 60.63 -8.50 8.82
N VAL A 100 59.33 -8.40 8.52
CA VAL A 100 58.52 -9.45 7.89
C VAL A 100 58.30 -9.12 6.41
N ALA A 101 58.71 -10.01 5.51
CA ALA A 101 58.46 -9.89 4.08
C ALA A 101 57.26 -10.77 3.67
N VAL A 102 56.25 -10.20 3.00
CA VAL A 102 55.09 -10.94 2.51
C VAL A 102 55.11 -10.96 0.98
N VAL A 103 55.17 -12.14 0.37
CA VAL A 103 55.21 -12.30 -1.09
C VAL A 103 53.80 -12.55 -1.61
N GLY A 104 53.25 -11.60 -2.36
CA GLY A 104 51.90 -11.71 -2.91
C GLY A 104 51.26 -10.36 -3.20
N GLY A 105 50.06 -10.38 -3.78
CA GLY A 105 49.28 -9.17 -4.04
C GLY A 105 47.76 -9.36 -3.95
N GLY A 106 47.30 -10.53 -3.50
CA GLY A 106 45.87 -10.76 -3.25
C GLY A 106 45.47 -10.37 -1.81
N ASN A 107 44.17 -10.45 -1.50
CA ASN A 107 43.66 -10.11 -0.17
C ASN A 107 44.36 -10.87 0.96
N THR A 108 44.68 -12.16 0.78
CA THR A 108 45.46 -12.94 1.77
C THR A 108 46.84 -12.34 2.07
N ALA A 109 47.50 -11.71 1.09
CA ALA A 109 48.78 -11.06 1.31
C ALA A 109 48.63 -9.77 2.13
N ILE A 110 47.57 -9.00 1.86
CA ILE A 110 47.21 -7.81 2.65
C ILE A 110 46.84 -8.21 4.08
N ASP A 111 45.97 -9.21 4.23
CA ASP A 111 45.55 -9.75 5.53
C ASP A 111 46.73 -10.26 6.35
N ALA A 112 47.67 -10.98 5.71
CA ALA A 112 48.89 -11.46 6.37
C ALA A 112 49.81 -10.30 6.79
N ALA A 113 49.98 -9.29 5.94
CA ALA A 113 50.82 -8.13 6.26
C ALA A 113 50.25 -7.30 7.42
N ARG A 114 48.96 -6.99 7.38
CA ARG A 114 48.24 -6.23 8.41
C ARG A 114 48.15 -7.01 9.73
N THR A 115 47.99 -8.33 9.66
CA THR A 115 48.06 -9.22 10.83
C THR A 115 49.47 -9.25 11.43
N ALA A 116 50.52 -9.29 10.60
CA ALA A 116 51.90 -9.29 11.08
C ALA A 116 52.26 -8.02 11.87
N LEU A 117 51.78 -6.84 11.41
CA LEU A 117 51.91 -5.59 12.17
C LEU A 117 51.23 -5.68 13.54
N ARG A 118 50.00 -6.20 13.60
CA ARG A 118 49.23 -6.39 14.84
C ARG A 118 49.85 -7.37 15.82
N CYS A 119 50.56 -8.36 15.28
CA CYS A 119 51.34 -9.32 16.05
C CYS A 119 52.72 -8.77 16.48
N GLY A 120 53.03 -7.50 16.21
CA GLY A 120 54.23 -6.82 16.75
C GLY A 120 55.45 -6.80 15.83
N ALA A 121 55.30 -7.05 14.52
CA ALA A 121 56.40 -6.89 13.58
C ALA A 121 56.92 -5.44 13.56
N GLU A 122 58.23 -5.22 13.66
CA GLU A 122 58.85 -3.89 13.63
C GLU A 122 58.61 -3.18 12.29
N LYS A 123 58.64 -3.96 11.20
CA LYS A 123 58.48 -3.50 9.83
C LYS A 123 57.88 -4.62 8.97
N VAL A 124 56.93 -4.28 8.11
CA VAL A 124 56.33 -5.23 7.16
C VAL A 124 56.47 -4.71 5.73
N VAL A 125 56.95 -5.57 4.84
CA VAL A 125 57.17 -5.25 3.42
C VAL A 125 56.43 -6.26 2.54
N ILE A 126 55.55 -5.78 1.67
CA ILE A 126 54.93 -6.60 0.63
C ILE A 126 55.78 -6.61 -0.63
N VAL A 127 56.16 -7.79 -1.09
CA VAL A 127 56.88 -8.02 -2.34
C VAL A 127 55.90 -8.49 -3.41
N TYR A 128 55.69 -7.66 -4.44
CA TYR A 128 54.75 -7.98 -5.52
C TYR A 128 55.40 -7.82 -6.89
N ARG A 129 55.27 -8.85 -7.73
CA ARG A 129 55.91 -8.95 -9.05
C ARG A 129 55.31 -8.05 -10.13
N ARG A 130 54.23 -7.31 -9.85
CA ARG A 130 53.59 -6.35 -10.78
C ARG A 130 53.41 -4.98 -10.12
N SER A 131 52.79 -4.03 -10.83
CA SER A 131 52.47 -2.71 -10.29
C SER A 131 51.20 -2.76 -9.43
N ILE A 132 50.88 -1.66 -8.76
CA ILE A 132 49.65 -1.52 -7.99
C ILE A 132 48.38 -1.70 -8.85
N ARG A 133 48.42 -1.30 -10.13
CA ARG A 133 47.25 -1.37 -11.04
C ARG A 133 46.82 -2.81 -11.33
N GLU A 134 47.74 -3.76 -11.28
CA GLU A 134 47.45 -5.18 -11.50
C GLU A 134 47.36 -5.97 -10.19
N MET A 135 47.31 -5.31 -9.04
CA MET A 135 47.18 -5.97 -7.73
C MET A 135 45.76 -6.54 -7.57
N PRO A 136 45.59 -7.84 -7.29
CA PRO A 136 44.25 -8.44 -7.14
C PRO A 136 43.50 -8.06 -5.87
N ALA A 137 44.17 -7.53 -4.85
CA ALA A 137 43.53 -7.09 -3.61
C ALA A 137 42.63 -5.88 -3.86
N HIS A 138 41.59 -5.72 -3.03
CA HIS A 138 40.70 -4.55 -3.10
C HIS A 138 41.49 -3.27 -2.80
N GLU A 139 41.23 -2.20 -3.56
CA GLU A 139 41.96 -0.93 -3.46
C GLU A 139 41.88 -0.32 -2.05
N GLU A 140 40.70 -0.38 -1.43
CA GLU A 140 40.44 0.08 -0.06
C GLU A 140 41.35 -0.65 0.96
N GLU A 141 41.57 -1.97 0.78
CA GLU A 141 42.42 -2.79 1.65
C GLU A 141 43.92 -2.48 1.45
N VAL A 142 44.33 -2.19 0.22
CA VAL A 142 45.70 -1.78 -0.10
C VAL A 142 46.01 -0.42 0.55
N GLU A 143 45.08 0.52 0.48
CA GLU A 143 45.24 1.84 1.09
C GLU A 143 45.22 1.74 2.63
N ALA A 144 44.34 0.92 3.20
CA ALA A 144 44.35 0.64 4.64
C ALA A 144 45.70 0.09 5.11
N ALA A 145 46.29 -0.88 4.38
CA ALA A 145 47.61 -1.41 4.70
C ALA A 145 48.72 -0.34 4.63
N ARG A 146 48.68 0.55 3.64
CA ARG A 146 49.61 1.69 3.55
C ARG A 146 49.46 2.65 4.72
N SER A 147 48.23 2.99 5.10
CA SER A 147 47.93 3.87 6.23
C SER A 147 48.43 3.29 7.57
N GLU A 148 48.46 1.95 7.69
CA GLU A 148 48.99 1.22 8.84
C GLU A 148 50.52 1.10 8.83
N GLY A 149 51.20 1.50 7.75
CA GLY A 149 52.66 1.52 7.64
C GLY A 149 53.27 0.34 6.89
N VAL A 150 52.48 -0.46 6.14
CA VAL A 150 53.02 -1.52 5.27
C VAL A 150 53.74 -0.91 4.07
N GLU A 151 55.00 -1.29 3.86
CA GLU A 151 55.77 -0.87 2.69
C GLU A 151 55.53 -1.80 1.50
N PHE A 152 55.52 -1.25 0.28
CA PHE A 152 55.27 -2.02 -0.94
C PHE A 152 56.46 -1.98 -1.89
N HIS A 153 57.03 -3.15 -2.16
CA HIS A 153 58.04 -3.39 -3.19
C HIS A 153 57.37 -3.96 -4.43
N PHE A 154 56.84 -3.07 -5.27
CA PHE A 154 56.30 -3.43 -6.59
C PHE A 154 57.40 -3.85 -7.56
N LEU A 155 57.00 -4.50 -8.65
CA LEU A 155 57.91 -4.98 -9.70
C LEU A 155 59.11 -5.74 -9.13
N THR A 156 58.87 -6.54 -8.09
CA THR A 156 59.91 -7.27 -7.36
C THR A 156 59.44 -8.70 -7.14
N ASN A 157 60.31 -9.69 -7.40
CA ASN A 157 60.02 -11.11 -7.22
C ASN A 157 61.16 -11.79 -6.44
N PRO A 158 60.87 -12.69 -5.49
CA PRO A 158 61.92 -13.45 -4.81
C PRO A 158 62.59 -14.45 -5.76
N LYS A 159 63.90 -14.63 -5.61
CA LYS A 159 64.78 -15.51 -6.42
C LYS A 159 65.30 -16.69 -5.60
N SER A 160 65.83 -16.42 -4.41
CA SER A 160 66.46 -17.42 -3.54
C SER A 160 66.39 -17.02 -2.06
N ILE A 161 66.43 -18.00 -1.16
CA ILE A 161 66.37 -17.79 0.29
C ILE A 161 67.80 -17.66 0.86
N VAL A 162 68.06 -16.61 1.64
CA VAL A 162 69.33 -16.39 2.34
C VAL A 162 69.20 -16.88 3.78
N ARG A 163 69.93 -17.94 4.12
CA ARG A 163 69.88 -18.60 5.44
C ARG A 163 71.20 -18.54 6.19
N GLU A 164 71.11 -18.46 7.53
CA GLU A 164 72.23 -18.57 8.47
C GLU A 164 71.84 -19.57 9.56
N ASN A 165 72.63 -20.64 9.75
CA ASN A 165 72.36 -21.73 10.70
C ASN A 165 70.94 -22.37 10.58
N GLY A 166 70.41 -22.48 9.35
CA GLY A 166 69.08 -23.05 9.09
C GLY A 166 67.90 -22.08 9.30
N ARG A 167 68.16 -20.86 9.76
CA ARG A 167 67.17 -19.79 9.94
C ARG A 167 67.24 -18.75 8.83
N LEU A 168 66.10 -18.18 8.49
CA LEU A 168 65.99 -17.08 7.52
C LEU A 168 66.73 -15.81 8.01
N LYS A 169 67.59 -15.25 7.15
CA LYS A 169 68.24 -13.94 7.34
C LYS A 169 67.75 -12.89 6.33
N GLY A 170 67.31 -13.34 5.16
CA GLY A 170 66.78 -12.48 4.12
C GLY A 170 66.34 -13.25 2.88
N VAL A 171 65.82 -12.53 1.90
CA VAL A 171 65.42 -13.07 0.60
C VAL A 171 66.10 -12.29 -0.51
N GLU A 172 66.81 -12.99 -1.40
CA GLU A 172 67.36 -12.38 -2.61
C GLU A 172 66.20 -12.15 -3.58
N CYS A 173 65.95 -10.89 -3.93
CA CYS A 173 64.92 -10.47 -4.86
C CYS A 173 65.53 -10.00 -6.18
N LEU A 174 64.75 -10.07 -7.25
CA LEU A 174 65.06 -9.46 -8.53
C LEU A 174 63.98 -8.45 -8.94
N LYS A 175 64.36 -7.44 -9.74
CA LYS A 175 63.40 -6.51 -10.34
C LYS A 175 62.72 -7.12 -11.56
N MET A 176 61.46 -6.73 -11.76
CA MET A 176 60.59 -7.18 -12.83
C MET A 176 60.24 -6.01 -13.75
N SER A 177 60.00 -6.30 -15.02
CA SER A 177 59.34 -5.40 -15.98
C SER A 177 58.03 -6.03 -16.44
N LEU A 178 57.08 -5.21 -16.90
CA LEU A 178 55.81 -5.70 -17.43
C LEU A 178 55.87 -5.74 -18.95
N GLN A 179 55.52 -6.90 -19.50
CA GLN A 179 55.31 -7.09 -20.93
C GLN A 179 53.80 -7.22 -21.19
N GLU A 180 53.27 -6.42 -22.10
CA GLU A 180 51.87 -6.53 -22.52
C GLU A 180 51.61 -7.87 -23.19
N VAL A 181 50.41 -8.41 -22.93
CA VAL A 181 49.94 -9.65 -23.55
C VAL A 181 48.77 -9.25 -24.45
N GLY A 182 48.84 -9.57 -25.75
CA GLY A 182 47.75 -9.28 -26.67
C GLY A 182 46.42 -9.91 -26.21
N GLY A 183 45.30 -9.20 -26.42
CA GLY A 183 43.96 -9.66 -26.06
C GLY A 183 43.44 -9.24 -24.68
N GLY A 184 43.98 -8.16 -24.08
CA GLY A 184 43.43 -7.55 -22.85
C GLY A 184 43.72 -8.33 -21.56
N GLY A 185 44.55 -9.37 -21.61
CA GLY A 185 44.97 -10.13 -20.42
C GLY A 185 45.92 -9.35 -19.52
N ARG A 186 46.04 -9.77 -18.25
CA ARG A 186 46.95 -9.12 -17.28
C ARG A 186 48.40 -9.16 -17.79
N PRO A 187 49.15 -8.05 -17.77
CA PRO A 187 50.54 -8.00 -18.20
C PRO A 187 51.42 -9.08 -17.55
N ARG A 188 52.32 -9.65 -18.35
CA ARG A 188 53.24 -10.71 -17.92
C ARG A 188 54.47 -10.08 -17.26
N PRO A 189 54.80 -10.45 -16.01
CA PRO A 189 56.02 -9.97 -15.36
C PRO A 189 57.24 -10.75 -15.91
N VAL A 190 58.28 -10.02 -16.33
CA VAL A 190 59.52 -10.56 -16.92
C VAL A 190 60.72 -10.10 -16.08
N PRO A 191 61.65 -11.00 -15.70
CA PRO A 191 62.81 -10.65 -14.88
C PRO A 191 63.75 -9.67 -15.58
N ILE A 192 64.36 -8.75 -14.83
CA ILE A 192 65.45 -7.87 -15.28
C ILE A 192 66.78 -8.48 -14.79
N PRO A 193 67.60 -9.10 -15.66
CA PRO A 193 68.88 -9.70 -15.24
C PRO A 193 69.85 -8.66 -14.66
N GLY A 194 70.60 -9.00 -13.62
CA GLY A 194 71.58 -8.11 -12.97
C GLY A 194 70.99 -7.10 -11.99
N SER A 195 69.70 -7.23 -11.66
CA SER A 195 68.98 -6.36 -10.72
C SER A 195 68.78 -6.98 -9.34
N GLU A 196 69.54 -8.03 -9.02
CA GLU A 196 69.46 -8.77 -7.77
C GLU A 196 69.86 -7.91 -6.55
N PHE A 197 69.07 -8.00 -5.49
CA PHE A 197 69.37 -7.37 -4.20
C PHE A 197 68.81 -8.22 -3.06
N VAL A 198 69.41 -8.15 -1.88
CA VAL A 198 68.95 -8.87 -0.69
C VAL A 198 68.01 -7.98 0.10
N LEU A 199 66.79 -8.46 0.37
CA LEU A 199 65.87 -7.88 1.34
C LEU A 199 66.10 -8.62 2.67
N GLU A 200 66.69 -7.95 3.65
CA GLU A 200 66.88 -8.51 4.99
C GLU A 200 65.53 -8.65 5.70
N CYS A 201 65.21 -9.86 6.14
CA CYS A 201 63.96 -10.17 6.84
C CYS A 201 64.13 -11.42 7.70
N GLY A 202 63.60 -11.37 8.92
CA GLY A 202 63.60 -12.51 9.85
C GLY A 202 62.41 -13.45 9.64
N THR A 203 61.42 -13.06 8.84
CA THR A 203 60.28 -13.89 8.45
C THR A 203 59.85 -13.61 7.02
N LEU A 204 59.56 -14.67 6.25
CA LEU A 204 59.06 -14.61 4.88
C LEU A 204 57.71 -15.32 4.81
N ILE A 205 56.66 -14.64 4.36
CA ILE A 205 55.31 -15.20 4.24
C ILE A 205 54.91 -15.31 2.77
N GLY A 206 54.78 -16.54 2.26
CA GLY A 206 54.32 -16.80 0.90
C GLY A 206 52.80 -16.79 0.78
N ALA A 207 52.22 -15.74 0.19
CA ALA A 207 50.79 -15.54 0.00
C ALA A 207 50.41 -15.42 -1.49
N ILE A 208 50.79 -16.44 -2.28
CA ILE A 208 50.73 -16.42 -3.75
C ILE A 208 49.62 -17.27 -4.37
N GLY A 209 48.69 -17.79 -3.56
CA GLY A 209 47.53 -18.55 -4.03
C GLY A 209 47.05 -19.60 -3.04
N GLN A 210 45.80 -20.03 -3.22
CA GLN A 210 45.13 -21.06 -2.43
C GLN A 210 44.62 -22.16 -3.37
N GLN A 211 44.59 -23.39 -2.88
CA GLN A 211 44.16 -24.58 -3.60
C GLN A 211 43.24 -25.42 -2.73
N VAL A 212 42.32 -26.12 -3.39
CA VAL A 212 41.47 -27.12 -2.74
C VAL A 212 42.28 -28.40 -2.57
N ASP A 213 42.19 -29.01 -1.40
CA ASP A 213 42.72 -30.36 -1.21
C ASP A 213 41.65 -31.38 -1.61
N THR A 214 41.80 -31.98 -2.80
CA THR A 214 40.91 -33.02 -3.33
C THR A 214 41.44 -34.43 -3.09
N ALA A 215 42.38 -34.64 -2.16
CA ALA A 215 42.87 -35.96 -1.79
C ALA A 215 41.75 -36.91 -1.31
N PHE A 216 40.64 -36.36 -0.80
CA PHE A 216 39.45 -37.13 -0.42
C PHE A 216 38.72 -37.81 -1.60
N ASN A 217 39.03 -37.40 -2.83
CA ASN A 217 38.37 -37.85 -4.05
C ASN A 217 39.11 -39.02 -4.76
N GLN A 218 39.95 -39.76 -4.04
CA GLN A 218 40.71 -40.88 -4.61
C GLN A 218 39.89 -42.19 -4.62
N GLY A 219 39.81 -42.87 -5.77
CA GLY A 219 39.16 -44.18 -5.97
C GLY A 219 38.19 -44.24 -7.17
N GLU A 220 37.65 -45.43 -7.49
CA GLU A 220 36.72 -45.66 -8.63
C GLU A 220 35.33 -44.98 -8.48
N ASN A 221 35.03 -44.44 -7.29
CA ASN A 221 33.74 -43.79 -6.97
C ASN A 221 33.90 -42.30 -6.60
N GLY A 222 34.93 -41.63 -7.12
CA GLY A 222 35.15 -40.19 -6.95
C GLY A 222 34.35 -39.33 -7.94
N CYS A 223 34.15 -38.06 -7.60
CA CYS A 223 33.57 -37.07 -8.51
C CYS A 223 34.56 -36.75 -9.66
N GLU A 224 34.05 -36.39 -10.84
CA GLU A 224 34.90 -35.87 -11.92
C GLU A 224 35.60 -34.58 -11.47
N LEU A 225 36.88 -34.42 -11.82
CA LEU A 225 37.67 -33.23 -11.52
C LEU A 225 37.96 -32.41 -12.79
N GLU A 226 37.97 -31.09 -12.64
CA GLU A 226 38.42 -30.14 -13.66
C GLU A 226 39.96 -30.10 -13.75
N LYS A 227 40.48 -29.44 -14.79
CA LYS A 227 41.93 -29.30 -15.05
C LYS A 227 42.74 -28.73 -13.87
N TRP A 228 42.10 -27.94 -13.02
CA TRP A 228 42.71 -27.27 -11.86
C TRP A 228 42.58 -28.06 -10.55
N GLY A 229 42.04 -29.29 -10.60
CA GLY A 229 41.89 -30.16 -9.44
C GLY A 229 40.68 -29.83 -8.56
N THR A 230 39.70 -29.09 -9.08
CA THR A 230 38.40 -28.81 -8.44
C THR A 230 37.34 -29.80 -8.91
N VAL A 231 36.26 -29.98 -8.15
CA VAL A 231 35.15 -30.89 -8.49
C VAL A 231 34.28 -30.28 -9.58
N ARG A 232 33.97 -31.06 -10.61
CA ARG A 232 33.04 -30.69 -11.68
C ARG A 232 31.60 -30.85 -11.19
N ALA A 233 30.80 -29.79 -11.35
CA ALA A 233 29.39 -29.76 -11.01
C ALA A 233 28.59 -29.02 -12.10
N ASP A 234 27.32 -29.38 -12.28
CA ASP A 234 26.41 -28.73 -13.22
C ASP A 234 26.21 -27.25 -12.87
N GLU A 235 26.23 -26.37 -13.87
CA GLU A 235 26.19 -24.92 -13.62
C GLU A 235 24.84 -24.44 -13.09
N LYS A 236 23.72 -25.16 -13.27
CA LYS A 236 22.39 -24.78 -12.77
C LYS A 236 22.04 -25.48 -11.46
N THR A 237 22.23 -26.80 -11.36
CA THR A 237 21.82 -27.62 -10.22
C THR A 237 22.92 -27.81 -9.18
N LEU A 238 24.18 -27.61 -9.57
CA LEU A 238 25.38 -27.99 -8.80
C LEU A 238 25.49 -29.49 -8.47
N GLU A 239 24.73 -30.34 -9.16
CA GLU A 239 24.89 -31.79 -9.07
C GLU A 239 26.21 -32.19 -9.74
N THR A 240 26.95 -33.09 -9.09
CA THR A 240 28.22 -33.61 -9.59
C THR A 240 28.00 -34.74 -10.59
N SER A 241 29.08 -35.37 -11.07
CA SER A 241 29.01 -36.60 -11.86
C SER A 241 28.37 -37.78 -11.10
N ILE A 242 28.22 -37.69 -9.77
CA ILE A 242 27.56 -38.71 -8.94
C ILE A 242 26.14 -38.22 -8.59
N PRO A 243 25.08 -38.90 -9.07
CA PRO A 243 23.70 -38.49 -8.78
C PRO A 243 23.41 -38.43 -7.28
N GLY A 244 22.73 -37.38 -6.82
CA GLY A 244 22.45 -37.12 -5.40
C GLY A 244 23.64 -36.56 -4.59
N VAL A 245 24.79 -36.31 -5.24
CA VAL A 245 25.94 -35.61 -4.65
C VAL A 245 26.10 -34.26 -5.34
N PHE A 246 26.09 -33.20 -4.56
CA PHE A 246 26.17 -31.81 -5.00
C PHE A 246 27.45 -31.17 -4.48
N ALA A 247 27.99 -30.17 -5.17
CA ALA A 247 29.21 -29.48 -4.74
C ALA A 247 29.13 -27.98 -5.02
N GLY A 248 29.63 -27.16 -4.09
CA GLY A 248 29.62 -25.70 -4.24
C GLY A 248 30.65 -24.99 -3.34
N GLY A 249 30.93 -23.74 -3.67
CA GLY A 249 32.01 -22.95 -3.09
C GLY A 249 33.37 -23.28 -3.71
N ASP A 250 34.43 -23.07 -2.93
CA ASP A 250 35.81 -23.21 -3.41
C ASP A 250 36.10 -24.58 -4.03
N VAL A 251 35.45 -25.65 -3.57
CA VAL A 251 35.63 -27.00 -4.11
C VAL A 251 35.31 -27.10 -5.61
N VAL A 252 34.45 -26.22 -6.14
CA VAL A 252 34.09 -26.15 -7.57
C VAL A 252 34.88 -25.07 -8.29
N THR A 253 34.95 -23.86 -7.72
CA THR A 253 35.50 -22.68 -8.41
C THR A 253 36.99 -22.47 -8.18
N GLY A 254 37.58 -23.15 -7.19
CA GLY A 254 38.81 -22.69 -6.53
C GLY A 254 38.53 -21.48 -5.64
N ALA A 255 39.57 -20.94 -5.00
CA ALA A 255 39.43 -19.83 -4.06
C ALA A 255 38.69 -18.63 -4.67
N TRP A 256 37.52 -18.33 -4.12
CA TRP A 256 36.63 -17.26 -4.57
C TRP A 256 36.20 -16.37 -3.39
N THR A 257 35.32 -15.41 -3.65
CA THR A 257 34.63 -14.62 -2.62
C THR A 257 33.64 -15.49 -1.82
N ALA A 258 33.50 -15.19 -0.52
CA ALA A 258 32.54 -15.86 0.35
C ALA A 258 31.08 -15.72 -0.17
N ILE A 259 30.73 -14.57 -0.74
CA ILE A 259 29.42 -14.31 -1.34
C ILE A 259 29.12 -15.27 -2.49
N GLY A 260 30.12 -15.57 -3.33
CA GLY A 260 29.97 -16.56 -4.41
C GLY A 260 29.68 -17.96 -3.88
N ALA A 261 30.35 -18.37 -2.80
CA ALA A 261 30.09 -19.65 -2.15
C ALA A 261 28.68 -19.73 -1.52
N ILE A 262 28.22 -18.65 -0.88
CA ILE A 262 26.85 -18.55 -0.34
C ILE A 262 25.81 -18.65 -1.45
N ALA A 263 26.02 -17.97 -2.58
CA ALA A 263 25.13 -18.03 -3.74
C ALA A 263 25.02 -19.47 -4.30
N GLN A 264 26.15 -20.17 -4.41
CA GLN A 264 26.16 -21.58 -4.81
C GLN A 264 25.48 -22.48 -3.77
N GLY A 265 25.69 -22.24 -2.47
CA GLY A 265 25.00 -22.96 -1.40
C GLY A 265 23.48 -22.83 -1.49
N LYS A 266 22.97 -21.63 -1.73
CA LYS A 266 21.52 -21.39 -1.94
C LYS A 266 20.98 -22.16 -3.15
N ARG A 267 21.72 -22.16 -4.26
CA ARG A 267 21.32 -22.88 -5.49
C ARG A 267 21.31 -24.40 -5.28
N ALA A 268 22.34 -24.95 -4.64
CA ALA A 268 22.39 -26.36 -4.30
C ALA A 268 21.25 -26.77 -3.37
N ALA A 269 20.90 -25.93 -2.39
CA ALA A 269 19.78 -26.21 -1.48
C ALA A 269 18.44 -26.36 -2.22
N LEU A 270 18.16 -25.49 -3.20
CA LEU A 270 16.95 -25.59 -4.05
C LEU A 270 16.95 -26.86 -4.89
N ALA A 271 18.10 -27.21 -5.50
CA ALA A 271 18.23 -28.42 -6.30
C ALA A 271 18.10 -29.70 -5.46
N ILE A 272 18.65 -29.70 -4.24
CA ILE A 272 18.51 -30.79 -3.27
C ILE A 272 17.04 -30.93 -2.83
N ASP A 273 16.36 -29.83 -2.49
CA ASP A 273 14.94 -29.87 -2.13
C ASP A 273 14.08 -30.43 -3.27
N SER A 274 14.28 -29.97 -4.51
CA SER A 274 13.60 -30.52 -5.68
C SER A 274 13.87 -32.02 -5.81
N LYS A 275 15.15 -32.44 -5.73
CA LYS A 275 15.54 -33.85 -5.79
C LYS A 275 14.83 -34.71 -4.75
N LEU A 276 14.70 -34.23 -3.52
CA LEU A 276 14.06 -34.95 -2.42
C LEU A 276 12.54 -35.03 -2.58
N ARG A 277 11.89 -34.03 -3.19
CA ARG A 277 10.44 -34.01 -3.41
C ARG A 277 10.00 -34.73 -4.68
N THR A 278 10.74 -34.59 -5.78
CA THR A 278 10.33 -35.03 -7.13
C THR A 278 11.15 -36.19 -7.66
N GLY A 279 12.33 -36.45 -7.10
CA GLY A 279 13.29 -37.44 -7.60
C GLY A 279 14.26 -36.91 -8.67
N SER A 280 14.08 -35.68 -9.18
CA SER A 280 14.98 -35.00 -10.13
C SER A 280 15.58 -33.74 -9.50
N ALA A 281 16.88 -33.51 -9.72
CA ALA A 281 17.51 -32.26 -9.32
C ALA A 281 17.19 -31.20 -10.38
N GLU A 282 16.47 -30.14 -9.99
CA GLU A 282 16.10 -29.04 -10.87
C GLU A 282 16.72 -27.74 -10.37
N GLY A 283 17.07 -26.84 -11.29
CA GLY A 283 17.64 -25.54 -10.95
C GLY A 283 16.60 -24.60 -10.34
N ALA A 284 17.02 -23.39 -9.99
CA ALA A 284 16.07 -22.35 -9.60
C ALA A 284 15.13 -22.00 -10.78
N ASP A 285 13.89 -21.62 -10.44
CA ASP A 285 12.88 -21.21 -11.41
C ASP A 285 13.38 -20.04 -12.27
N PHE A 286 13.00 -20.05 -13.56
CA PHE A 286 13.28 -18.95 -14.46
C PHE A 286 12.43 -17.73 -14.06
N HIS A 287 13.09 -16.59 -13.86
CA HIS A 287 12.42 -15.31 -13.64
C HIS A 287 12.90 -14.29 -14.65
N PHE A 288 11.99 -13.91 -15.54
CA PHE A 288 12.17 -12.86 -16.52
C PHE A 288 12.34 -11.50 -15.84
N ASN A 289 13.35 -10.78 -16.29
CA ASN A 289 13.60 -9.38 -15.95
C ASN A 289 14.05 -8.65 -17.21
N SER A 290 13.39 -7.53 -17.50
CA SER A 290 13.79 -6.64 -18.60
C SER A 290 14.72 -5.56 -18.07
N PHE A 291 15.95 -5.52 -18.57
CA PHE A 291 16.94 -4.52 -18.17
C PHE A 291 17.23 -3.55 -19.32
N LYS A 292 17.36 -2.24 -19.02
CA LYS A 292 17.70 -1.21 -20.02
C LYS A 292 19.02 -1.51 -20.75
N HIS A 293 20.03 -2.01 -20.01
CA HIS A 293 21.36 -2.35 -20.57
C HIS A 293 21.35 -3.46 -21.63
N VAL A 294 20.22 -4.17 -21.80
CA VAL A 294 20.05 -5.13 -22.90
C VAL A 294 19.95 -4.43 -24.26
N PHE A 295 19.41 -3.20 -24.27
CA PHE A 295 19.19 -2.39 -25.47
C PHE A 295 20.32 -1.37 -25.70
N HIS A 296 20.73 -0.65 -24.65
CA HIS A 296 21.82 0.34 -24.69
C HIS A 296 22.36 0.65 -23.29
N ASP A 297 23.58 1.20 -23.20
CA ASP A 297 24.15 1.64 -21.92
C ASP A 297 23.33 2.78 -21.32
N VAL A 298 22.98 2.68 -20.03
CA VAL A 298 22.21 3.72 -19.33
C VAL A 298 23.02 5.00 -19.25
N ALA A 299 22.57 6.04 -19.94
CA ALA A 299 23.27 7.33 -19.95
C ALA A 299 23.03 8.11 -18.65
N ARG A 300 24.00 8.96 -18.26
CA ARG A 300 23.84 9.86 -17.09
C ARG A 300 22.62 10.78 -17.20
N ALA A 301 22.28 11.21 -18.42
CA ALA A 301 21.11 12.03 -18.70
C ALA A 301 19.79 11.34 -18.29
N GLU A 302 19.73 10.00 -18.35
CA GLU A 302 18.56 9.22 -17.92
C GLU A 302 18.41 9.14 -16.39
N LEU A 303 19.38 9.66 -15.63
CA LEU A 303 19.41 9.65 -14.17
C LEU A 303 19.38 11.07 -13.57
N GLU A 304 19.15 12.12 -14.37
CA GLU A 304 19.17 13.53 -13.93
C GLU A 304 18.10 13.84 -12.88
N ASP A 305 16.96 13.13 -12.88
CA ASP A 305 15.89 13.28 -11.90
C ASP A 305 16.20 12.62 -10.54
N VAL A 306 17.28 11.84 -10.47
CA VAL A 306 17.78 11.21 -9.24
C VAL A 306 18.93 12.05 -8.69
N ALA A 307 19.08 12.10 -7.36
CA ALA A 307 20.18 12.81 -6.69
C ALA A 307 21.54 12.12 -6.90
N VAL A 308 22.02 12.05 -8.14
CA VAL A 308 23.24 11.35 -8.58
C VAL A 308 24.54 11.97 -8.07
N ASP A 309 24.49 13.21 -7.58
CA ASP A 309 25.67 13.96 -7.13
C ASP A 309 25.92 13.90 -5.62
N LEU A 310 25.21 13.04 -4.88
CA LEU A 310 25.45 12.83 -3.45
C LEU A 310 26.71 11.96 -3.22
N PRO A 311 27.71 12.45 -2.46
CA PRO A 311 28.91 11.67 -2.17
C PRO A 311 28.60 10.46 -1.27
N ARG A 312 29.33 9.36 -1.51
CA ARG A 312 29.27 8.15 -0.66
C ARG A 312 29.68 8.49 0.76
N GLN A 313 28.91 8.03 1.75
CA GLN A 313 29.29 8.17 3.15
C GLN A 313 30.40 7.16 3.50
N HIS A 314 31.42 7.64 4.22
CA HIS A 314 32.49 6.79 4.73
C HIS A 314 32.09 6.23 6.11
N LEU A 315 32.31 4.93 6.30
CA LEU A 315 32.12 4.29 7.60
C LEU A 315 33.14 4.86 8.60
N PRO A 316 32.75 5.09 9.86
CA PRO A 316 33.72 5.42 10.91
C PRO A 316 34.73 4.26 11.06
N GLU A 317 36.02 4.56 10.97
CA GLU A 317 37.09 3.58 11.14
C GLU A 317 37.98 3.90 12.34
N LEU A 318 38.56 2.87 12.98
CA LEU A 318 39.57 3.07 14.03
C LEU A 318 40.79 3.84 13.47
N PRO A 319 41.49 4.68 14.25
CA PRO A 319 42.73 5.32 13.79
C PRO A 319 43.84 4.29 13.48
N ALA A 320 44.62 4.49 12.42
CA ALA A 320 45.68 3.54 12.00
C ALA A 320 46.68 3.17 13.13
N LYS A 321 47.01 4.12 14.02
CA LYS A 321 47.90 3.90 15.18
C LYS A 321 47.30 2.95 16.23
N GLU A 322 45.98 2.81 16.27
CA GLU A 322 45.26 1.89 17.15
C GLU A 322 45.03 0.54 16.44
N ARG A 323 44.72 0.58 15.13
CA ARG A 323 44.55 -0.62 14.28
C ARG A 323 45.69 -1.62 14.44
N ILE A 324 46.94 -1.15 14.48
CA ILE A 324 48.13 -2.01 14.57
C ILE A 324 48.42 -2.58 15.97
N LYS A 325 47.61 -2.28 16.98
CA LYS A 325 47.86 -2.70 18.37
C LYS A 325 46.91 -3.79 18.87
N ASN A 326 45.86 -4.08 18.12
CA ASN A 326 44.81 -5.00 18.52
C ASN A 326 44.13 -5.63 17.30
N PHE A 327 43.19 -6.53 17.57
CA PHE A 327 42.33 -7.16 16.58
C PHE A 327 40.89 -6.67 16.67
N CYS A 328 40.66 -5.49 17.27
CA CYS A 328 39.32 -4.88 17.29
C CYS A 328 38.85 -4.60 15.87
N GLU A 329 37.54 -4.69 15.66
CA GLU A 329 36.90 -4.41 14.38
C GLU A 329 37.28 -3.01 13.89
N VAL A 330 37.80 -2.94 12.66
CA VAL A 330 38.35 -1.69 12.11
C VAL A 330 37.24 -0.78 11.59
N GLU A 331 36.27 -1.35 10.89
CA GLU A 331 35.15 -0.65 10.27
C GLU A 331 33.93 -0.73 11.18
N GLY A 332 33.46 0.41 11.68
CA GLY A 332 32.20 0.49 12.41
C GLY A 332 31.00 0.55 11.45
N GLY A 333 29.78 0.58 12.02
CA GLY A 333 28.57 0.85 11.24
C GLY A 333 28.37 2.33 10.92
N TYR A 334 27.51 2.62 9.95
CA TYR A 334 27.03 3.98 9.71
C TYR A 334 26.31 4.53 10.94
N VAL A 335 26.53 5.81 11.26
CA VAL A 335 25.65 6.52 12.21
C VAL A 335 24.33 6.89 11.53
N SER A 336 23.25 7.10 12.30
CA SER A 336 21.90 7.29 11.76
C SER A 336 21.78 8.38 10.68
N GLU A 337 22.53 9.49 10.79
CA GLU A 337 22.55 10.56 9.79
C GLU A 337 23.21 10.11 8.47
N GLN A 338 24.28 9.31 8.56
CA GLN A 338 24.94 8.74 7.39
C GLN A 338 24.03 7.73 6.68
N VAL A 339 23.31 6.89 7.43
CA VAL A 339 22.31 5.97 6.86
C VAL A 339 21.24 6.74 6.08
N GLN A 340 20.69 7.82 6.65
CA GLN A 340 19.70 8.65 5.97
C GLN A 340 20.24 9.34 4.71
N THR A 341 21.53 9.69 4.70
CA THR A 341 22.17 10.30 3.53
C THR A 341 22.48 9.26 2.46
N GLU A 342 22.96 8.09 2.85
CA GLU A 342 23.30 6.99 1.95
C GLU A 342 22.04 6.42 1.28
N THR A 343 20.92 6.30 1.99
CA THR A 343 19.64 5.86 1.41
C THR A 343 19.07 6.83 0.39
N LYS A 344 19.35 8.14 0.51
CA LYS A 344 18.98 9.15 -0.51
C LYS A 344 19.77 9.03 -1.82
N ARG A 345 20.84 8.21 -1.85
CA ARG A 345 21.61 7.89 -3.07
C ARG A 345 20.97 6.76 -3.89
N CYS A 346 19.85 6.20 -3.45
CA CYS A 346 19.13 5.15 -4.16
C CYS A 346 18.78 5.61 -5.60
N LEU A 347 19.12 4.77 -6.59
CA LEU A 347 18.81 5.03 -8.00
C LEU A 347 17.40 4.60 -8.42
N GLU A 348 16.58 4.14 -7.46
CA GLU A 348 15.21 3.66 -7.69
C GLU A 348 15.12 2.63 -8.84
N CYS A 349 16.12 1.75 -8.93
CA CYS A 349 16.22 0.78 -10.02
C CYS A 349 15.17 -0.34 -9.85
N GLY A 350 13.95 -0.10 -10.31
CA GLY A 350 12.88 -1.10 -10.23
C GLY A 350 11.57 -0.64 -10.87
N CYS A 351 10.80 -1.61 -11.37
CA CYS A 351 9.42 -1.35 -11.76
C CYS A 351 8.50 -1.52 -10.54
N VAL A 352 7.65 -0.52 -10.25
CA VAL A 352 6.68 -0.57 -9.14
C VAL A 352 5.65 -1.71 -9.28
N GLU A 353 5.45 -2.19 -10.51
CA GLU A 353 4.58 -3.32 -10.86
C GLU A 353 5.34 -4.67 -10.89
N TYR A 354 6.56 -4.77 -10.36
CA TYR A 354 7.39 -5.99 -10.46
C TYR A 354 6.66 -7.29 -10.09
N PHE A 355 5.87 -7.27 -9.03
CA PHE A 355 5.12 -8.45 -8.55
C PHE A 355 3.78 -8.66 -9.26
N ASP A 356 3.23 -7.63 -9.92
CA ASP A 356 1.89 -7.61 -10.49
C ASP A 356 1.88 -7.55 -12.03
N CYS A 357 3.05 -7.43 -12.65
CA CYS A 357 3.22 -7.31 -14.10
C CYS A 357 2.83 -8.62 -14.79
N GLN A 358 1.70 -8.62 -15.48
CA GLN A 358 1.20 -9.79 -16.23
C GLN A 358 2.16 -10.17 -17.36
N LEU A 359 2.82 -9.20 -18.00
CA LEU A 359 3.83 -9.49 -19.02
C LEU A 359 4.99 -10.29 -18.45
N ARG A 360 5.46 -9.93 -17.25
CA ARG A 360 6.53 -10.66 -16.57
C ARG A 360 6.07 -12.06 -16.19
N HIS A 361 4.87 -12.20 -15.63
CA HIS A 361 4.32 -13.51 -15.30
C HIS A 361 4.28 -14.46 -16.51
N TYR A 362 3.77 -14.01 -17.66
CA TYR A 362 3.78 -14.82 -18.87
C TYR A 362 5.20 -15.04 -19.42
N ALA A 363 6.10 -14.06 -19.29
CA ALA A 363 7.49 -14.22 -19.72
C ALA A 363 8.25 -15.24 -18.85
N ASP A 364 7.96 -15.31 -17.55
CA ASP A 364 8.42 -16.35 -16.64
C ASP A 364 7.88 -17.72 -17.11
N GLU A 365 6.57 -17.84 -17.33
CA GLU A 365 5.89 -19.09 -17.74
C GLU A 365 6.45 -19.66 -19.06
N PHE A 366 6.72 -18.81 -20.03
CA PHE A 366 7.21 -19.21 -21.35
C PHE A 366 8.74 -19.15 -21.51
N GLU A 367 9.48 -18.92 -20.41
CA GLU A 367 10.95 -18.84 -20.38
C GLU A 367 11.54 -17.93 -21.48
N VAL A 368 10.99 -16.72 -21.62
CA VAL A 368 11.29 -15.83 -22.76
C VAL A 368 12.75 -15.33 -22.74
N ASP A 369 13.47 -15.56 -23.85
CA ASP A 369 14.78 -14.95 -24.12
C ASP A 369 14.68 -13.82 -25.17
N LEU A 370 15.06 -12.60 -24.78
CA LEU A 370 15.05 -11.43 -25.65
C LEU A 370 16.32 -11.28 -26.51
N THR A 371 17.39 -12.02 -26.20
CA THR A 371 18.70 -11.89 -26.85
C THR A 371 18.64 -11.98 -28.39
N PRO A 372 17.81 -12.87 -29.00
CA PRO A 372 17.69 -12.96 -30.45
C PRO A 372 16.94 -11.79 -31.11
N PHE A 373 16.20 -10.99 -30.34
CA PHE A 373 15.27 -9.96 -30.84
C PHE A 373 15.82 -8.53 -30.69
N ARG A 374 17.14 -8.39 -30.61
CA ARG A 374 17.80 -7.07 -30.58
C ARG A 374 17.58 -6.36 -31.92
N GLY A 375 17.04 -5.14 -31.86
CA GLY A 375 16.70 -4.34 -33.03
C GLY A 375 16.44 -2.88 -32.67
N GLU A 376 15.78 -2.15 -33.57
CA GLU A 376 15.36 -0.77 -33.30
C GLU A 376 14.38 -0.73 -32.12
N THR A 377 14.59 0.21 -31.20
CA THR A 377 13.69 0.51 -30.08
C THR A 377 13.05 1.88 -30.29
N GLN A 378 11.94 2.14 -29.60
CA GLN A 378 11.36 3.48 -29.51
C GLN A 378 11.57 4.00 -28.11
N GLU A 379 12.10 5.21 -28.00
CA GLU A 379 12.29 5.90 -26.74
C GLU A 379 11.30 7.05 -26.63
N TYR A 380 10.61 7.10 -25.50
CA TYR A 380 9.61 8.10 -25.22
C TYR A 380 9.96 8.81 -23.91
N HIS A 381 9.70 10.11 -23.87
CA HIS A 381 9.70 10.85 -22.61
C HIS A 381 8.59 10.32 -21.70
N VAL A 382 8.94 10.08 -20.43
CA VAL A 382 7.99 9.68 -19.38
C VAL A 382 7.17 10.90 -18.99
N ASP A 383 5.86 10.84 -19.19
CA ASP A 383 4.96 11.94 -18.89
C ASP A 383 4.49 11.86 -17.43
N CYS A 384 5.01 12.77 -16.61
CA CYS A 384 4.66 12.96 -15.21
C CYS A 384 3.85 14.26 -14.99
N SER A 385 3.26 14.85 -16.04
CA SER A 385 2.55 16.12 -15.93
C SER A 385 1.27 16.03 -15.09
N HIS A 386 0.69 14.83 -14.97
CA HIS A 386 -0.51 14.59 -14.18
C HIS A 386 -0.15 14.31 -12.70
N PRO A 387 -0.81 14.94 -11.72
CA PRO A 387 -0.41 14.86 -10.31
C PRO A 387 -0.61 13.48 -9.66
N LEU A 388 -1.46 12.63 -10.27
CA LEU A 388 -1.80 11.30 -9.74
C LEU A 388 -1.38 10.12 -10.62
N VAL A 389 -1.03 10.36 -11.89
CA VAL A 389 -0.83 9.28 -12.87
C VAL A 389 0.44 9.56 -13.65
N ILE A 390 1.32 8.56 -13.73
CA ILE A 390 2.50 8.58 -14.60
C ILE A 390 2.17 7.78 -15.84
N ASN A 391 2.50 8.34 -17.00
CA ASN A 391 2.45 7.63 -18.28
C ASN A 391 3.88 7.42 -18.79
N ASP A 392 4.34 6.17 -18.75
CA ASP A 392 5.62 5.70 -19.26
C ASP A 392 5.38 4.81 -20.49
N PRO A 393 5.34 5.40 -21.71
CA PRO A 393 5.07 4.64 -22.92
C PRO A 393 6.17 3.63 -23.26
N ASN A 394 7.36 3.72 -22.66
CA ASN A 394 8.44 2.76 -22.88
C ASN A 394 8.08 1.36 -22.36
N LYS A 395 7.13 1.27 -21.42
CA LYS A 395 6.59 0.00 -20.90
C LYS A 395 5.33 -0.46 -21.63
N CYS A 396 4.80 0.33 -22.57
CA CYS A 396 3.52 0.06 -23.22
C CYS A 396 3.65 -1.05 -24.26
N ILE A 397 2.81 -2.07 -24.16
CA ILE A 397 2.70 -3.15 -25.16
C ILE A 397 1.54 -2.94 -26.15
N SER A 398 0.96 -1.74 -26.20
CA SER A 398 -0.13 -1.37 -27.12
C SER A 398 -1.35 -2.31 -27.08
N CYS A 399 -1.67 -2.91 -25.92
CA CYS A 399 -2.79 -3.83 -25.76
C CYS A 399 -4.18 -3.17 -25.83
N GLY A 400 -4.26 -1.85 -25.68
CA GLY A 400 -5.49 -1.07 -25.76
C GLY A 400 -6.44 -1.20 -24.56
N ARG A 401 -6.06 -1.90 -23.48
CA ARG A 401 -6.90 -2.09 -22.29
C ARG A 401 -7.28 -0.76 -21.63
N CYS A 402 -6.31 0.15 -21.47
CA CYS A 402 -6.54 1.48 -20.90
C CYS A 402 -7.47 2.34 -21.76
N VAL A 403 -7.36 2.27 -23.09
CA VAL A 403 -8.24 2.97 -24.03
C VAL A 403 -9.67 2.44 -23.93
N ARG A 404 -9.87 1.11 -23.96
CA ARG A 404 -11.20 0.50 -23.80
C ARG A 404 -11.83 0.81 -22.44
N MET A 405 -11.05 0.75 -21.36
CA MET A 405 -11.54 1.11 -20.03
C MET A 405 -12.00 2.58 -19.98
N CYS A 406 -11.21 3.49 -20.52
CA CYS A 406 -11.52 4.92 -20.51
C CYS A 406 -12.71 5.28 -21.42
N THR A 407 -12.81 4.68 -22.60
CA THR A 407 -13.82 5.01 -23.61
C THR A 407 -15.07 4.14 -23.50
N ASP A 408 -14.92 2.83 -23.51
CA ASP A 408 -16.04 1.88 -23.68
C ASP A 408 -16.74 1.55 -22.35
N GLU A 409 -15.98 1.47 -21.25
CA GLU A 409 -16.54 1.18 -19.92
C GLU A 409 -16.97 2.46 -19.19
N LEU A 410 -16.12 3.48 -19.16
CA LEU A 410 -16.40 4.72 -18.40
C LEU A 410 -17.01 5.84 -19.24
N GLY A 411 -16.86 5.83 -20.57
CA GLY A 411 -17.37 6.90 -21.43
C GLY A 411 -16.66 8.25 -21.28
N VAL A 412 -15.39 8.24 -20.86
CA VAL A 412 -14.56 9.44 -20.64
C VAL A 412 -13.73 9.79 -21.88
N ALA A 413 -13.17 8.78 -22.56
CA ALA A 413 -12.40 8.93 -23.80
C ALA A 413 -11.16 9.86 -23.71
N ALA A 414 -10.45 9.86 -22.59
CA ALA A 414 -9.24 10.66 -22.39
C ALA A 414 -7.97 10.07 -23.03
N LEU A 415 -7.94 8.77 -23.34
CA LEU A 415 -6.79 8.05 -23.89
C LEU A 415 -7.13 7.45 -25.27
N GLY A 416 -6.15 7.45 -26.18
CA GLY A 416 -6.29 6.84 -27.51
C GLY A 416 -4.97 6.37 -28.09
N PHE A 417 -5.03 5.67 -29.22
CA PHE A 417 -3.85 5.33 -30.01
C PHE A 417 -3.50 6.49 -30.95
N VAL A 418 -2.23 6.88 -30.97
CA VAL A 418 -1.68 7.81 -31.96
C VAL A 418 -0.71 7.09 -32.89
N HIS A 419 -0.51 7.68 -34.08
CA HIS A 419 0.31 7.12 -35.17
C HIS A 419 -0.16 5.71 -35.64
N ARG A 420 0.69 5.03 -36.43
CA ARG A 420 0.39 3.72 -37.04
C ARG A 420 1.62 2.82 -37.10
N GLY A 421 1.41 1.52 -36.93
CA GLY A 421 2.45 0.49 -37.09
C GLY A 421 3.40 0.45 -35.90
N PHE A 422 4.71 0.34 -36.16
CA PHE A 422 5.73 0.29 -35.10
C PHE A 422 5.76 1.55 -34.22
N ARG A 423 5.29 2.69 -34.74
CA ARG A 423 5.18 3.96 -34.00
C ARG A 423 3.87 4.13 -33.22
N SER A 424 2.96 3.14 -33.27
CA SER A 424 1.69 3.24 -32.55
C SER A 424 1.92 3.21 -31.04
N VAL A 425 1.42 4.23 -30.36
CA VAL A 425 1.57 4.40 -28.91
C VAL A 425 0.28 4.94 -28.31
N VAL A 426 0.00 4.58 -27.06
CA VAL A 426 -1.13 5.15 -26.32
C VAL A 426 -0.72 6.53 -25.78
N ARG A 427 -1.51 7.55 -26.12
CA ARG A 427 -1.33 8.93 -25.63
C ARG A 427 -2.68 9.51 -25.20
N PRO A 428 -2.66 10.57 -24.36
CA PRO A 428 -3.87 11.33 -24.10
C PRO A 428 -4.42 11.98 -25.38
N ALA A 429 -5.71 12.29 -25.38
CA ALA A 429 -6.39 12.85 -26.54
C ALA A 429 -5.67 14.11 -27.07
N LEU A 430 -5.49 14.16 -28.40
CA LEU A 430 -4.75 15.23 -29.10
C LEU A 430 -3.29 15.41 -28.67
N GLU A 431 -2.68 14.38 -28.05
CA GLU A 431 -1.30 14.42 -27.53
C GLU A 431 -1.08 15.54 -26.49
N LYS A 432 -2.15 16.02 -25.87
CA LYS A 432 -2.10 16.99 -24.79
C LYS A 432 -1.67 16.34 -23.47
N PRO A 433 -1.20 17.13 -22.48
CA PRO A 433 -1.11 16.68 -21.10
C PRO A 433 -2.43 16.04 -20.64
N LEU A 434 -2.38 14.94 -19.89
CA LEU A 434 -3.60 14.22 -19.47
C LEU A 434 -4.57 15.12 -18.67
N VAL A 435 -4.05 16.10 -17.92
CA VAL A 435 -4.83 17.11 -17.17
C VAL A 435 -5.63 18.06 -18.07
N GLU A 436 -5.24 18.24 -19.33
CA GLU A 436 -5.94 19.09 -20.31
C GLU A 436 -6.97 18.31 -21.15
N THR A 437 -7.19 17.04 -20.81
CA THR A 437 -8.14 16.15 -21.49
C THR A 437 -9.38 15.95 -20.63
N PRO A 438 -10.44 15.26 -21.12
CA PRO A 438 -11.60 14.90 -20.30
C PRO A 438 -11.30 13.93 -19.13
N CYS A 439 -10.04 13.62 -18.83
CA CYS A 439 -9.65 12.73 -17.74
C CYS A 439 -10.26 13.17 -16.41
N VAL A 440 -11.02 12.27 -15.78
CA VAL A 440 -11.63 12.48 -14.45
C VAL A 440 -10.76 11.95 -13.30
N ALA A 441 -9.47 11.69 -13.56
CA ALA A 441 -8.50 11.18 -12.59
C ALA A 441 -8.97 9.95 -11.79
N CYS A 442 -9.72 9.03 -12.40
CA CYS A 442 -10.27 7.86 -11.71
C CYS A 442 -9.25 6.73 -11.46
N GLY A 443 -8.14 6.70 -12.20
CA GLY A 443 -7.09 5.68 -12.06
C GLY A 443 -7.43 4.29 -12.56
N ASN A 444 -8.63 4.03 -13.12
CA ASN A 444 -8.97 2.70 -13.66
C ASN A 444 -8.08 2.28 -14.85
N CYS A 445 -7.47 3.24 -15.55
CA CYS A 445 -6.48 2.96 -16.60
C CYS A 445 -5.14 2.45 -16.04
N VAL A 446 -4.80 2.81 -14.79
CA VAL A 446 -3.63 2.31 -14.07
C VAL A 446 -3.86 0.84 -13.70
N ASP A 447 -5.00 0.51 -13.08
CA ASP A 447 -5.31 -0.87 -12.67
C ASP A 447 -5.40 -1.86 -13.83
N THR A 448 -5.92 -1.41 -14.98
CA THR A 448 -6.04 -2.29 -16.15
C THR A 448 -4.73 -2.45 -16.92
N CYS A 449 -3.69 -1.65 -16.61
CA CYS A 449 -2.42 -1.68 -17.31
C CYS A 449 -1.61 -2.93 -16.90
N PRO A 450 -1.31 -3.85 -17.82
CA PRO A 450 -0.63 -5.11 -17.47
C PRO A 450 0.88 -4.98 -17.24
N THR A 451 1.47 -3.81 -17.52
CA THR A 451 2.93 -3.61 -17.55
C THR A 451 3.43 -2.43 -16.70
N GLY A 452 2.52 -1.69 -16.05
CA GLY A 452 2.88 -0.46 -15.34
C GLY A 452 3.30 0.69 -16.26
N ALA A 453 2.89 0.67 -17.53
CA ALA A 453 3.04 1.81 -18.44
C ALA A 453 2.18 2.99 -18.02
N LEU A 454 1.03 2.72 -17.42
CA LEU A 454 0.28 3.68 -16.62
C LEU A 454 0.42 3.24 -15.17
N SER A 455 1.01 4.09 -14.34
CA SER A 455 1.20 3.82 -12.91
C SER A 455 0.71 4.99 -12.07
N GLU A 456 0.51 4.77 -10.78
CA GLU A 456 0.23 5.86 -9.86
C GLU A 456 1.48 6.74 -9.68
N HIS A 457 1.26 8.05 -9.59
CA HIS A 457 2.29 9.00 -9.20
C HIS A 457 2.37 9.04 -7.68
N PHE A 458 3.10 8.10 -7.10
CA PHE A 458 3.17 7.92 -5.65
C PHE A 458 3.77 9.14 -4.93
N PRO A 459 3.29 9.49 -3.73
CA PRO A 459 3.87 10.57 -2.92
C PRO A 459 5.25 10.20 -2.35
N HIS A 460 5.56 8.91 -2.25
CA HIS A 460 6.85 8.40 -1.79
C HIS A 460 7.80 8.27 -2.98
N LYS A 461 9.02 8.81 -2.85
CA LYS A 461 10.04 8.73 -3.91
C LYS A 461 10.47 7.28 -4.17
N ILE A 462 10.80 6.53 -3.11
CA ILE A 462 11.36 5.19 -3.22
C ILE A 462 10.34 4.13 -2.78
N LEU A 463 9.71 3.43 -3.73
CA LEU A 463 8.87 2.26 -3.45
C LEU A 463 9.56 0.92 -3.73
N GLY A 464 10.66 0.94 -4.49
CA GLY A 464 11.46 -0.26 -4.83
C GLY A 464 10.63 -1.41 -5.43
N THR A 465 11.27 -2.57 -5.58
CA THR A 465 10.57 -3.84 -5.86
C THR A 465 10.25 -4.54 -4.54
N LEU A 466 9.47 -3.89 -3.69
CA LEU A 466 9.07 -4.43 -2.39
C LEU A 466 7.75 -5.19 -2.49
N ALA A 467 7.69 -6.36 -1.85
CA ALA A 467 6.48 -7.18 -1.81
C ALA A 467 5.39 -6.44 -1.02
N LYS A 468 4.14 -6.58 -1.48
CA LYS A 468 2.98 -5.89 -0.91
C LYS A 468 1.95 -6.93 -0.53
N GLU A 469 1.29 -6.74 0.60
CA GLU A 469 0.17 -7.57 1.03
C GLU A 469 -1.15 -6.97 0.54
N ASN A 470 -2.07 -7.81 0.05
CA ASN A 470 -3.40 -7.40 -0.38
C ASN A 470 -4.37 -7.48 0.80
N MET A 471 -4.99 -6.35 1.15
CA MET A 471 -5.94 -6.23 2.25
C MET A 471 -7.25 -5.64 1.72
N PRO A 472 -8.28 -6.48 1.48
CA PRO A 472 -9.62 -6.02 1.10
C PRO A 472 -10.24 -5.13 2.20
N SER A 473 -10.94 -4.09 1.78
CA SER A 473 -11.61 -3.14 2.66
C SER A 473 -12.74 -2.42 1.91
N VAL A 474 -13.29 -1.37 2.52
CA VAL A 474 -14.40 -0.60 1.96
C VAL A 474 -14.06 0.89 1.92
N CYS A 475 -14.39 1.53 0.80
CA CYS A 475 -14.26 2.97 0.62
C CYS A 475 -15.25 3.73 1.50
N GLN A 476 -14.76 4.65 2.34
CA GLN A 476 -15.57 5.48 3.24
C GLN A 476 -15.66 6.96 2.79
N PHE A 477 -15.55 7.23 1.49
CA PHE A 477 -15.69 8.60 0.98
C PHE A 477 -17.14 9.03 0.77
N CYS A 478 -17.90 8.27 -0.04
CA CYS A 478 -19.30 8.54 -0.36
C CYS A 478 -20.22 7.38 0.07
N SER A 479 -21.52 7.52 -0.15
CA SER A 479 -22.52 6.54 0.29
C SER A 479 -22.46 5.18 -0.41
N LEU A 480 -21.67 5.01 -1.48
CA LEU A 480 -21.64 3.78 -2.29
C LEU A 480 -20.86 2.63 -1.65
N GLY A 481 -20.02 2.86 -0.64
CA GLY A 481 -19.27 1.79 0.04
C GLY A 481 -18.57 0.83 -0.93
N CYS A 482 -17.83 1.37 -1.91
CA CYS A 482 -17.16 0.56 -2.93
C CYS A 482 -16.14 -0.39 -2.30
N ALA A 483 -16.07 -1.63 -2.80
CA ALA A 483 -15.00 -2.55 -2.44
C ALA A 483 -13.66 -1.99 -2.95
N VAL A 484 -12.66 -2.00 -2.07
CA VAL A 484 -11.30 -1.54 -2.35
C VAL A 484 -10.31 -2.58 -1.84
N ASN A 485 -9.15 -2.67 -2.48
CA ASN A 485 -8.04 -3.47 -1.97
C ASN A 485 -6.84 -2.57 -1.72
N PHE A 486 -6.34 -2.61 -0.48
CA PHE A 486 -5.13 -1.92 -0.09
C PHE A 486 -3.92 -2.82 -0.32
N LYS A 487 -2.92 -2.29 -1.01
CA LYS A 487 -1.59 -2.87 -1.11
C LYS A 487 -0.72 -2.28 -0.02
N ILE A 488 -0.43 -3.08 0.99
CA ILE A 488 0.31 -2.66 2.18
C ILE A 488 1.76 -3.08 2.07
N LEU A 489 2.64 -2.10 2.22
CA LEU A 489 4.08 -2.32 2.35
C LEU A 489 4.51 -2.14 3.82
N ALA A 490 3.99 -1.11 4.48
CA ALA A 490 4.18 -0.83 5.90
C ALA A 490 2.98 -0.04 6.44
N SER A 491 2.93 0.20 7.75
CA SER A 491 1.82 0.92 8.39
C SER A 491 1.59 2.35 7.88
N ASP A 492 2.63 2.99 7.34
CA ASP A 492 2.62 4.34 6.76
C ASP A 492 2.88 4.35 5.23
N HIS A 493 3.02 3.17 4.61
CA HIS A 493 3.26 3.01 3.18
C HIS A 493 2.26 2.01 2.59
N PHE A 494 1.17 2.52 2.01
CA PHE A 494 0.14 1.73 1.36
C PHE A 494 -0.58 2.54 0.28
N HIS A 495 -1.19 1.85 -0.68
CA HIS A 495 -2.03 2.47 -1.72
C HIS A 495 -3.18 1.54 -2.10
N VAL A 496 -4.15 2.06 -2.86
CA VAL A 496 -5.29 1.27 -3.34
C VAL A 496 -4.98 0.71 -4.72
N ALA A 497 -5.22 -0.59 -4.93
CA ALA A 497 -5.12 -1.27 -6.22
C ALA A 497 -6.19 -2.36 -6.33
N ASN A 498 -7.17 -2.17 -7.24
CA ASN A 498 -8.38 -3.00 -7.32
C ASN A 498 -8.29 -4.07 -8.42
N THR A 499 -7.18 -4.83 -8.43
CA THR A 499 -6.95 -5.90 -9.42
C THR A 499 -7.27 -7.29 -8.90
N THR A 500 -7.60 -7.44 -7.62
CA THR A 500 -7.95 -8.73 -7.00
C THR A 500 -9.34 -9.20 -7.40
N GLU A 501 -9.54 -10.52 -7.43
CA GLU A 501 -10.80 -11.14 -7.83
C GLU A 501 -11.95 -10.76 -6.89
N ASP A 502 -11.72 -10.77 -5.57
CA ASP A 502 -12.73 -10.41 -4.55
C ASP A 502 -13.33 -9.02 -4.78
N VAL A 503 -12.48 -8.05 -5.17
CA VAL A 503 -12.93 -6.67 -5.41
C VAL A 503 -13.63 -6.53 -6.77
N GLN A 504 -13.26 -7.33 -7.76
CA GLN A 504 -13.97 -7.40 -9.04
C GLN A 504 -15.35 -8.05 -8.94
N GLN A 505 -15.56 -8.93 -7.96
CA GLN A 505 -16.88 -9.50 -7.64
C GLN A 505 -17.71 -8.58 -6.72
N GLY A 506 -17.11 -7.50 -6.22
CA GLY A 506 -17.76 -6.51 -5.38
C GLY A 506 -18.78 -5.61 -6.11
N PRO A 507 -19.49 -4.75 -5.38
CA PRO A 507 -20.61 -3.93 -5.90
C PRO A 507 -20.20 -2.93 -6.99
N ASN A 508 -18.92 -2.61 -7.09
CA ASN A 508 -18.36 -1.66 -8.05
C ASN A 508 -17.56 -2.34 -9.18
N HIS A 509 -17.50 -3.68 -9.22
CA HIS A 509 -16.75 -4.46 -10.22
C HIS A 509 -15.30 -4.01 -10.41
N GLY A 510 -14.61 -3.66 -9.31
CA GLY A 510 -13.26 -3.10 -9.34
C GLY A 510 -13.16 -1.63 -9.78
N ILE A 511 -14.23 -1.01 -10.30
CA ILE A 511 -14.22 0.39 -10.74
C ILE A 511 -14.21 1.33 -9.54
N LEU A 512 -13.34 2.34 -9.59
CA LEU A 512 -13.27 3.39 -8.57
C LEU A 512 -13.41 4.79 -9.18
N CYS A 513 -13.89 5.72 -8.35
CA CYS A 513 -13.72 7.15 -8.59
C CYS A 513 -12.38 7.62 -8.05
N ALA A 514 -12.01 8.86 -8.36
CA ALA A 514 -10.74 9.44 -7.94
C ALA A 514 -10.55 9.47 -6.41
N ARG A 515 -11.62 9.70 -5.63
CA ARG A 515 -11.59 9.64 -4.16
C ARG A 515 -11.32 8.23 -3.64
N GLY A 516 -12.01 7.22 -4.19
CA GLY A 516 -11.80 5.83 -3.81
C GLY A 516 -10.38 5.34 -4.14
N ARG A 517 -9.83 5.79 -5.28
CA ARG A 517 -8.48 5.41 -5.70
C ARG A 517 -7.38 6.15 -4.93
N PHE A 518 -7.39 7.49 -4.98
CA PHE A 518 -6.28 8.32 -4.52
C PHE A 518 -6.52 8.96 -3.15
N GLY A 519 -7.70 8.79 -2.55
CA GLY A 519 -8.04 9.39 -1.26
C GLY A 519 -7.21 8.84 -0.09
N HIS A 520 -6.58 7.68 -0.24
CA HIS A 520 -5.62 7.15 0.74
C HIS A 520 -4.44 8.12 0.97
N ARG A 521 -4.09 8.98 0.00
CA ARG A 521 -3.04 10.00 0.14
C ARG A 521 -3.31 10.98 1.28
N TYR A 522 -4.57 11.23 1.64
CA TYR A 522 -4.89 12.02 2.84
C TYR A 522 -4.26 11.42 4.12
N LEU A 523 -4.26 10.09 4.24
CA LEU A 523 -3.71 9.39 5.40
C LEU A 523 -2.17 9.41 5.44
N VAL A 524 -1.55 9.47 4.27
CA VAL A 524 -0.10 9.53 4.08
C VAL A 524 0.42 10.96 4.29
N ASP A 525 -0.22 11.95 3.66
CA ASP A 525 0.23 13.34 3.67
C ASP A 525 -0.01 14.02 5.03
N ASN A 526 -1.04 13.58 5.78
CA ASN A 526 -1.41 14.19 7.05
C ASN A 526 -1.00 13.31 8.23
N LYS A 527 -0.07 13.84 9.04
CA LYS A 527 0.39 13.16 10.24
C LYS A 527 -0.76 12.98 11.25
N PRO A 528 -0.85 11.82 11.91
CA PRO A 528 -1.85 11.61 12.94
C PRO A 528 -1.52 12.40 14.21
N VAL A 529 -2.55 12.86 14.91
CA VAL A 529 -2.46 13.26 16.31
C VAL A 529 -2.24 12.00 17.14
N SER A 530 -1.13 11.91 17.87
CA SER A 530 -0.74 10.70 18.59
C SER A 530 -1.14 10.70 20.07
N ARG A 531 -1.38 11.87 20.67
CA ARG A 531 -1.74 12.04 22.08
C ARG A 531 -2.87 13.06 22.24
N PRO A 532 -3.67 12.98 23.30
CA PRO A 532 -4.65 14.02 23.59
C PRO A 532 -3.95 15.30 24.09
N HIS A 533 -4.54 16.46 23.82
CA HIS A 533 -3.97 17.77 24.18
C HIS A 533 -4.99 18.63 24.93
N LEU A 534 -4.47 19.51 25.78
CA LEU A 534 -5.21 20.56 26.46
C LEU A 534 -4.74 21.93 25.99
N ARG A 535 -5.68 22.87 25.84
CA ARG A 535 -5.35 24.26 25.55
C ARG A 535 -4.93 25.01 26.83
N ASN A 536 -3.82 25.71 26.75
CA ASN A 536 -3.28 26.61 27.77
C ASN A 536 -3.03 28.01 27.17
N ALA A 537 -2.37 28.91 27.90
CA ALA A 537 -2.12 30.28 27.44
C ALA A 537 -1.15 30.36 26.24
N ASP A 538 -0.28 29.36 26.09
CA ASP A 538 0.78 29.31 25.07
C ASP A 538 0.40 28.45 23.85
N GLY A 539 -0.76 27.78 23.87
CA GLY A 539 -1.25 26.92 22.79
C GLY A 539 -1.81 25.58 23.29
N HIS A 540 -1.59 24.51 22.53
CA HIS A 540 -1.98 23.14 22.92
C HIS A 540 -0.78 22.36 23.43
N GLU A 541 -0.94 21.69 24.57
CA GLU A 541 0.08 20.86 25.19
C GLU A 541 -0.42 19.41 25.34
N ALA A 542 0.42 18.43 25.02
CA ALA A 542 0.09 17.02 25.15
C ALA A 542 -0.06 16.63 26.62
N ALA A 543 -1.10 15.87 26.96
CA ALA A 543 -1.39 15.44 28.32
C ALA A 543 -1.74 13.94 28.39
N ASP A 544 -1.82 13.42 29.62
CA ASP A 544 -2.25 12.04 29.85
C ASP A 544 -3.76 11.88 29.73
N TRP A 545 -4.19 10.71 29.23
CA TRP A 545 -5.61 10.44 28.95
C TRP A 545 -6.52 10.72 30.13
N ASP A 546 -6.19 10.29 31.34
CA ASP A 546 -7.07 10.49 32.50
C ASP A 546 -7.22 11.97 32.88
N VAL A 547 -6.15 12.76 32.75
CA VAL A 547 -6.17 14.22 32.98
C VAL A 547 -7.07 14.90 31.95
N VAL A 548 -6.95 14.50 30.68
CA VAL A 548 -7.76 15.07 29.61
C VAL A 548 -9.24 14.71 29.76
N LEU A 549 -9.55 13.44 30.06
CA LEU A 549 -10.92 12.99 30.28
C LEU A 549 -11.56 13.67 31.49
N GLU A 550 -10.81 13.90 32.58
CA GLU A 550 -11.27 14.68 33.73
C GLU A 550 -11.56 16.14 33.35
N LYS A 551 -10.73 16.74 32.49
CA LYS A 551 -10.97 18.10 31.99
C LYS A 551 -12.24 18.18 31.14
N VAL A 552 -12.51 17.18 30.30
CA VAL A 552 -13.77 17.08 29.54
C VAL A 552 -14.96 16.99 30.48
N GLN A 553 -14.93 16.07 31.43
CA GLN A 553 -15.99 15.91 32.43
C GLN A 553 -16.25 17.21 33.19
N THR A 554 -15.20 17.82 33.73
CA THR A 554 -15.31 19.05 34.52
C THR A 554 -15.80 20.25 33.68
N GLY A 555 -15.32 20.37 32.43
CA GLY A 555 -15.74 21.42 31.52
C GLY A 555 -17.22 21.31 31.15
N LEU A 556 -17.66 20.09 30.81
CA LEU A 556 -19.07 19.81 30.50
C LEU A 556 -19.97 20.01 31.73
N SER A 557 -19.61 19.47 32.89
CA SER A 557 -20.40 19.62 34.13
C SER A 557 -20.62 21.09 34.49
N LYS A 558 -19.61 21.96 34.34
CA LYS A 558 -19.76 23.41 34.57
C LYS A 558 -20.80 24.06 33.66
N VAL A 559 -20.81 23.69 32.37
CA VAL A 559 -21.79 24.22 31.42
C VAL A 559 -23.18 23.67 31.72
N VAL A 560 -23.30 22.38 32.01
CA VAL A 560 -24.58 21.73 32.36
C VAL A 560 -25.17 22.31 33.65
N GLU A 561 -24.35 22.53 34.68
CA GLU A 561 -24.79 23.15 35.95
C GLU A 561 -25.28 24.60 35.78
N LYS A 562 -24.63 25.35 34.88
CA LYS A 562 -24.91 26.78 34.66
C LYS A 562 -26.05 27.04 33.66
N HIS A 563 -26.13 26.25 32.59
CA HIS A 563 -27.02 26.49 31.45
C HIS A 563 -28.01 25.35 31.18
N GLY A 564 -27.90 24.23 31.90
CA GLY A 564 -28.67 23.02 31.67
C GLY A 564 -28.03 22.09 30.64
N PRO A 565 -28.45 20.82 30.59
CA PRO A 565 -27.89 19.81 29.68
C PRO A 565 -28.11 20.17 28.21
N GLU A 566 -29.22 20.84 27.93
CA GLU A 566 -29.59 21.30 26.60
C GLU A 566 -28.74 22.47 26.06
N ALA A 567 -27.74 22.95 26.82
CA ALA A 567 -26.73 23.86 26.30
C ALA A 567 -25.53 23.14 25.68
N VAL A 568 -25.53 21.80 25.63
CA VAL A 568 -24.44 20.99 25.07
C VAL A 568 -24.85 20.48 23.69
N GLY A 569 -24.03 20.73 22.67
CA GLY A 569 -24.20 20.17 21.34
C GLY A 569 -23.19 19.06 21.07
N VAL A 570 -23.64 17.92 20.54
CA VAL A 570 -22.78 16.80 20.12
C VAL A 570 -22.92 16.62 18.62
N PHE A 571 -21.81 16.72 17.89
CA PHE A 571 -21.78 16.58 16.45
C PHE A 571 -20.80 15.48 16.07
N VAL A 572 -21.27 14.50 15.28
CA VAL A 572 -20.46 13.34 14.90
C VAL A 572 -20.46 13.12 13.40
N SER A 573 -19.28 12.81 12.88
CA SER A 573 -19.02 12.56 11.48
C SER A 573 -19.79 11.35 10.99
N PRO A 574 -20.40 11.43 9.79
CA PRO A 574 -20.98 10.25 9.16
C PRO A 574 -19.93 9.17 8.89
N ARG A 575 -18.64 9.50 8.73
CA ARG A 575 -17.60 8.51 8.40
C ARG A 575 -17.26 7.51 9.51
N TRP A 576 -17.80 7.69 10.71
CA TRP A 576 -17.50 6.80 11.81
C TRP A 576 -18.32 5.52 11.74
N SER A 577 -17.83 4.47 12.42
CA SER A 577 -18.53 3.20 12.48
C SER A 577 -19.88 3.36 13.19
N ASN A 578 -20.82 2.47 12.88
CA ASN A 578 -22.14 2.42 13.51
C ASN A 578 -22.03 2.32 15.04
N GLU A 579 -21.03 1.62 15.55
CA GLU A 579 -20.79 1.48 16.98
C GLU A 579 -20.37 2.81 17.62
N ALA A 580 -19.51 3.59 16.95
CA ALA A 580 -19.12 4.91 17.40
C ALA A 580 -20.30 5.91 17.33
N LEU A 581 -21.11 5.85 16.27
CA LEU A 581 -22.34 6.65 16.15
C LEU A 581 -23.34 6.31 17.28
N TYR A 582 -23.58 5.02 17.52
CA TYR A 582 -24.46 4.55 18.60
C TYR A 582 -23.98 5.01 19.98
N LEU A 583 -22.68 4.95 20.25
CA LEU A 583 -22.13 5.45 21.50
C LEU A 583 -22.21 6.97 21.63
N ALA A 584 -21.99 7.72 20.54
CA ALA A 584 -22.13 9.16 20.55
C ALA A 584 -23.56 9.58 20.91
N GLN A 585 -24.57 8.92 20.33
CA GLN A 585 -25.97 9.21 20.68
C GLN A 585 -26.31 8.80 22.11
N LYS A 586 -25.82 7.63 22.55
CA LYS A 586 -26.05 7.14 23.91
C LYS A 586 -25.41 8.08 24.93
N MET A 587 -24.20 8.56 24.67
CA MET A 587 -23.51 9.56 25.50
C MET A 587 -24.30 10.86 25.56
N ALA A 588 -24.73 11.41 24.42
CA ALA A 588 -25.50 12.66 24.37
C ALA A 588 -26.80 12.56 25.20
N ARG A 589 -27.56 11.47 25.02
CA ARG A 589 -28.89 11.33 25.63
C ARG A 589 -28.88 10.80 27.06
N GLN A 590 -28.05 9.79 27.36
CA GLN A 590 -28.06 9.13 28.67
C GLN A 590 -27.05 9.72 29.65
N ALA A 591 -25.88 10.15 29.18
CA ALA A 591 -24.82 10.66 30.05
C ALA A 591 -24.91 12.19 30.22
N ILE A 592 -25.13 12.93 29.13
CA ILE A 592 -25.23 14.40 29.15
C ILE A 592 -26.69 14.85 29.37
N GLY A 593 -27.66 14.15 28.78
CA GLY A 593 -29.08 14.49 28.88
C GLY A 593 -29.54 15.53 27.86
N THR A 594 -28.85 15.65 26.71
CA THR A 594 -29.21 16.57 25.63
C THR A 594 -29.81 15.86 24.42
N SER A 595 -30.74 16.55 23.76
CA SER A 595 -31.27 16.18 22.45
C SER A 595 -30.57 16.88 21.27
N ARG A 596 -29.61 17.79 21.53
CA ARG A 596 -28.85 18.53 20.50
C ARG A 596 -27.70 17.69 19.94
N LEU A 597 -28.07 16.66 19.20
CA LEU A 597 -27.18 15.73 18.53
C LEU A 597 -27.37 15.81 17.01
N GLY A 598 -26.28 15.88 16.25
CA GLY A 598 -26.35 15.89 14.78
C GLY A 598 -24.99 15.68 14.11
N SER A 599 -24.88 16.14 12.87
CA SER A 599 -23.65 16.19 12.09
C SER A 599 -23.61 17.53 11.36
N PHE A 600 -22.45 18.18 11.33
CA PHE A 600 -22.29 19.43 10.60
C PHE A 600 -22.53 19.27 9.10
N SER A 601 -22.21 18.09 8.58
CA SER A 601 -22.43 17.69 7.19
C SER A 601 -23.93 17.68 6.78
N TYR A 602 -24.86 17.58 7.75
CA TYR A 602 -26.31 17.54 7.50
C TYR A 602 -27.10 18.68 8.17
N LEU A 603 -26.41 19.73 8.64
CA LEU A 603 -27.05 20.86 9.35
C LEU A 603 -28.12 21.58 8.52
N ASN A 604 -27.91 21.71 7.21
CA ASN A 604 -28.87 22.35 6.30
C ASN A 604 -29.90 21.34 5.74
N SER A 605 -29.47 20.10 5.53
CA SER A 605 -30.23 19.05 4.83
C SER A 605 -31.26 18.33 5.71
N GLY A 606 -31.17 18.48 7.04
CA GLY A 606 -31.94 17.71 8.03
C GLY A 606 -33.46 17.78 7.91
N ARG A 607 -34.02 18.77 7.19
CA ARG A 607 -35.47 18.87 6.94
C ARG A 607 -35.94 18.26 5.61
N ALA A 608 -35.09 18.20 4.60
CA ALA A 608 -35.47 17.75 3.24
C ALA A 608 -35.79 16.24 3.17
N VAL A 609 -35.27 15.46 4.11
CA VAL A 609 -35.41 13.99 4.16
C VAL A 609 -36.69 13.53 4.90
N SER A 610 -37.46 14.48 5.45
CA SER A 610 -38.68 14.23 6.22
C SER A 610 -39.88 13.76 5.38
N GLY A 611 -39.84 13.97 4.05
CA GLY A 611 -40.93 13.60 3.13
C GLY A 611 -41.29 12.12 3.20
N LEU A 612 -40.28 11.24 3.16
CA LEU A 612 -40.48 9.78 3.23
C LEU A 612 -40.91 9.30 4.61
N ASN A 613 -40.41 9.91 5.69
CA ASN A 613 -40.85 9.57 7.06
C ASN A 613 -42.37 9.72 7.23
N SER A 614 -42.99 10.71 6.57
CA SER A 614 -44.45 10.90 6.63
C SER A 614 -45.26 9.80 5.93
N GLN A 615 -44.72 9.22 4.85
CA GLN A 615 -45.35 8.17 4.03
C GLN A 615 -45.05 6.76 4.52
N LEU A 616 -43.78 6.49 4.85
CA LEU A 616 -43.22 5.16 5.10
C LEU A 616 -42.90 4.91 6.59
N GLY A 617 -42.79 5.97 7.39
CA GLY A 617 -42.34 5.89 8.78
C GLY A 617 -40.82 5.76 8.96
N ALA A 618 -40.06 5.71 7.86
CA ALA A 618 -38.60 5.72 7.83
C ALA A 618 -38.10 6.27 6.49
N THR A 619 -36.91 6.87 6.48
CA THR A 619 -36.23 7.28 5.25
C THR A 619 -35.07 6.34 4.94
N LEU A 620 -35.36 5.36 4.08
CA LEU A 620 -34.46 4.27 3.69
C LEU A 620 -34.57 3.99 2.18
N SER A 621 -33.56 3.33 1.64
CA SER A 621 -33.60 2.75 0.29
C SER A 621 -34.44 1.47 0.27
N THR A 622 -35.11 1.23 -0.86
CA THR A 622 -35.97 0.06 -1.13
C THR A 622 -35.52 -0.75 -2.34
N ALA A 623 -34.45 -0.33 -3.01
CA ALA A 623 -33.65 -1.14 -3.93
C ALA A 623 -32.18 -1.17 -3.51
N ASN A 624 -31.43 -2.16 -4.00
CA ASN A 624 -29.99 -2.28 -3.85
C ASN A 624 -29.23 -2.13 -5.18
N LEU A 625 -27.89 -2.08 -5.12
CA LEU A 625 -27.07 -1.89 -6.32
C LEU A 625 -27.16 -3.03 -7.35
N ASN A 626 -27.55 -4.24 -6.94
CA ASN A 626 -27.82 -5.34 -7.89
C ASN A 626 -29.15 -5.14 -8.62
N ASP A 627 -30.19 -4.65 -7.93
CA ASP A 627 -31.49 -4.34 -8.54
C ASP A 627 -31.33 -3.26 -9.63
N LEU A 628 -30.44 -2.28 -9.40
CA LEU A 628 -30.08 -1.27 -10.40
C LEU A 628 -29.54 -1.89 -11.70
N GLU A 629 -28.80 -2.99 -11.61
CA GLU A 629 -28.23 -3.68 -12.77
C GLU A 629 -29.24 -4.54 -13.55
N THR A 630 -30.36 -4.91 -12.94
CA THR A 630 -31.40 -5.77 -13.54
C THR A 630 -32.64 -5.00 -13.99
N ALA A 631 -32.83 -3.78 -13.49
CA ALA A 631 -33.97 -2.91 -13.78
C ALA A 631 -34.23 -2.74 -15.29
N LYS A 632 -35.51 -2.66 -15.67
CA LYS A 632 -35.93 -2.36 -17.06
C LYS A 632 -35.93 -0.88 -17.33
N VAL A 633 -36.28 -0.06 -16.35
CA VAL A 633 -36.19 1.39 -16.41
C VAL A 633 -35.41 1.90 -15.20
N ILE A 634 -34.40 2.74 -15.45
CA ILE A 634 -33.66 3.44 -14.41
C ILE A 634 -34.07 4.90 -14.46
N GLY A 635 -34.64 5.39 -13.36
CA GLY A 635 -34.99 6.80 -13.21
C GLY A 635 -33.97 7.54 -12.35
N VAL A 636 -33.57 8.75 -12.73
CA VAL A 636 -32.72 9.63 -11.90
C VAL A 636 -33.52 10.87 -11.56
N LEU A 637 -33.76 11.12 -10.27
CA LEU A 637 -34.47 12.32 -9.81
C LEU A 637 -33.62 13.60 -9.95
N PRO A 638 -34.25 14.79 -9.96
CA PRO A 638 -33.53 16.07 -10.08
C PRO A 638 -32.59 16.31 -8.90
N GLY A 639 -31.28 16.35 -9.13
CA GLY A 639 -30.33 16.61 -8.05
C GLY A 639 -28.88 16.66 -8.51
N ALA A 640 -27.97 16.99 -7.58
CA ALA A 640 -26.57 17.18 -7.87
C ALA A 640 -25.84 15.85 -8.10
N MET A 641 -25.80 15.39 -9.35
CA MET A 641 -24.97 14.25 -9.78
C MET A 641 -23.54 14.73 -10.07
N GLY A 642 -22.71 14.83 -9.02
CA GLY A 642 -21.29 15.19 -9.13
C GLY A 642 -20.41 14.09 -9.71
N GLU A 643 -19.11 14.36 -9.86
CA GLU A 643 -18.06 13.39 -10.26
C GLU A 643 -18.01 12.13 -9.37
N GLU A 644 -18.55 12.26 -8.16
CA GLU A 644 -18.79 11.20 -7.18
C GLU A 644 -19.61 10.02 -7.73
N SER A 645 -20.43 10.30 -8.74
CA SER A 645 -21.36 9.37 -9.34
C SER A 645 -20.72 8.45 -10.38
N LEU A 646 -19.40 8.52 -10.62
CA LEU A 646 -18.74 7.74 -11.69
C LEU A 646 -19.06 6.24 -11.62
N VAL A 647 -19.07 5.66 -10.41
CA VAL A 647 -19.38 4.24 -10.21
C VAL A 647 -20.86 3.96 -10.52
N VAL A 648 -21.77 4.84 -10.13
CA VAL A 648 -23.20 4.74 -10.46
C VAL A 648 -23.42 4.88 -11.96
N GLU A 649 -22.79 5.85 -12.62
CA GLU A 649 -22.79 6.02 -14.07
C GLU A 649 -22.32 4.74 -14.78
N TYR A 650 -21.29 4.08 -14.25
CA TYR A 650 -20.81 2.79 -14.74
C TYR A 650 -21.85 1.66 -14.55
N LEU A 651 -22.51 1.55 -13.39
CA LEU A 651 -23.57 0.57 -13.17
C LEU A 651 -24.75 0.78 -14.12
N ILE A 652 -25.16 2.03 -14.34
CA ILE A 652 -26.22 2.40 -15.31
C ILE A 652 -25.80 2.00 -16.73
N ARG A 653 -24.55 2.25 -17.13
CA ARG A 653 -24.02 1.81 -18.44
C ARG A 653 -24.14 0.30 -18.60
N ARG A 654 -23.84 -0.48 -17.56
CA ARG A 654 -23.98 -1.94 -17.61
C ARG A 654 -25.43 -2.38 -17.75
N ALA A 655 -26.35 -1.79 -16.99
CA ALA A 655 -27.78 -2.05 -17.10
C ALA A 655 -28.29 -1.71 -18.51
N ARG A 656 -27.85 -0.59 -19.09
CA ARG A 656 -28.18 -0.19 -20.46
C ARG A 656 -27.62 -1.16 -21.51
N LYS A 657 -26.39 -1.68 -21.35
CA LYS A 657 -25.84 -2.76 -22.19
C LYS A 657 -26.71 -4.03 -22.15
N ARG A 658 -27.51 -4.24 -21.08
CA ARG A 658 -28.50 -5.32 -20.94
C ARG A 658 -29.91 -4.95 -21.41
N GLY A 659 -30.12 -3.74 -21.91
CA GLY A 659 -31.39 -3.27 -22.47
C GLY A 659 -32.25 -2.38 -21.56
N ALA A 660 -31.73 -1.94 -20.41
CA ALA A 660 -32.44 -0.96 -19.56
C ALA A 660 -32.60 0.39 -20.27
N ARG A 661 -33.76 1.03 -20.09
CA ARG A 661 -34.01 2.43 -20.50
C ARG A 661 -33.64 3.38 -19.36
N VAL A 662 -33.00 4.49 -19.66
CA VAL A 662 -32.56 5.48 -18.66
C VAL A 662 -33.35 6.77 -18.82
N VAL A 663 -33.98 7.22 -17.73
CA VAL A 663 -34.75 8.47 -17.68
C VAL A 663 -34.13 9.40 -16.65
N VAL A 664 -33.85 10.64 -17.05
CA VAL A 664 -33.28 11.66 -16.17
C VAL A 664 -34.25 12.82 -16.04
N LEU A 665 -34.57 13.18 -14.80
CA LEU A 665 -35.39 14.33 -14.44
C LEU A 665 -34.49 15.44 -13.89
N GLY A 666 -34.66 16.66 -14.39
CA GLY A 666 -33.92 17.84 -13.94
C GLY A 666 -32.54 18.01 -14.58
N GLU A 667 -31.76 18.94 -14.04
CA GLU A 667 -30.39 19.17 -14.47
C GLU A 667 -29.47 18.00 -14.06
N THR A 668 -28.49 17.70 -14.90
CA THR A 668 -27.51 16.64 -14.65
C THR A 668 -26.20 16.96 -15.38
N ASN A 669 -25.17 16.14 -15.15
CA ASN A 669 -23.90 16.27 -15.84
C ASN A 669 -23.96 15.74 -17.29
N GLU A 670 -23.04 16.16 -18.15
CA GLU A 670 -23.03 15.79 -19.58
C GLU A 670 -22.97 14.26 -19.81
N ARG A 671 -22.25 13.53 -18.96
CA ARG A 671 -22.11 12.06 -19.09
C ARG A 671 -23.42 11.35 -18.80
N MET A 672 -24.14 11.76 -17.76
CA MET A 672 -25.45 11.22 -17.42
C MET A 672 -26.51 11.59 -18.48
N ALA A 673 -26.48 12.84 -18.96
CA ALA A 673 -27.35 13.26 -20.07
C ALA A 673 -27.11 12.40 -21.33
N ALA A 674 -25.85 12.11 -21.66
CA ALA A 674 -25.51 11.24 -22.79
C ALA A 674 -25.91 9.76 -22.60
N LEU A 675 -26.15 9.32 -21.36
CA LEU A 675 -26.66 7.98 -21.04
C LEU A 675 -28.18 7.88 -21.10
N SER A 676 -28.87 9.00 -20.93
CA SER A 676 -30.33 9.03 -20.90
C SER A 676 -30.94 8.72 -22.27
N ASP A 677 -31.99 7.91 -22.28
CA ASP A 677 -32.86 7.73 -23.44
C ASP A 677 -33.99 8.77 -23.44
N LEU A 678 -34.33 9.31 -22.26
CA LEU A 678 -35.24 10.42 -22.08
C LEU A 678 -34.72 11.37 -21.00
N TRP A 679 -34.49 12.64 -21.37
CA TRP A 679 -34.08 13.69 -20.45
C TRP A 679 -35.16 14.78 -20.39
N LEU A 680 -35.73 15.00 -19.21
CA LEU A 680 -36.75 16.01 -18.96
C LEU A 680 -36.25 17.05 -17.97
N THR A 681 -36.37 18.33 -18.31
CA THR A 681 -36.03 19.46 -17.43
C THR A 681 -37.30 20.25 -17.06
N PRO A 682 -38.17 19.70 -16.18
CA PRO A 682 -39.34 20.44 -15.71
C PRO A 682 -38.89 21.67 -14.91
N ARG A 683 -39.74 22.69 -14.82
CA ARG A 683 -39.49 23.83 -13.92
C ARG A 683 -39.21 23.33 -12.49
N PRO A 684 -38.22 23.89 -11.78
CA PRO A 684 -37.89 23.48 -10.42
C PRO A 684 -39.13 23.39 -9.50
N GLY A 685 -39.24 22.30 -8.75
CA GLY A 685 -40.37 22.05 -7.84
C GLY A 685 -41.66 21.51 -8.50
N THR A 686 -41.72 21.39 -9.84
CA THR A 686 -42.94 20.93 -10.55
C THR A 686 -42.91 19.46 -10.99
N ALA A 687 -41.80 18.75 -10.76
CA ALA A 687 -41.59 17.37 -11.21
C ALA A 687 -42.60 16.35 -10.64
N SER A 688 -43.24 16.64 -9.50
CA SER A 688 -44.34 15.82 -8.95
C SER A 688 -45.49 15.63 -9.94
N SER A 689 -45.76 16.62 -10.77
CA SER A 689 -46.83 16.57 -11.78
C SER A 689 -46.61 15.47 -12.82
N LEU A 690 -45.34 15.16 -13.14
CA LEU A 690 -44.97 14.10 -14.08
C LEU A 690 -45.30 12.70 -13.54
N PHE A 691 -45.23 12.53 -12.22
CA PHE A 691 -45.60 11.29 -11.55
C PHE A 691 -47.13 11.15 -11.46
N TYR A 692 -47.84 12.21 -11.03
CA TYR A 692 -49.30 12.13 -10.91
C TYR A 692 -50.05 12.01 -12.25
N VAL A 693 -49.50 12.53 -13.35
CA VAL A 693 -50.10 12.29 -14.68
C VAL A 693 -49.99 10.83 -15.13
N LEU A 694 -48.97 10.08 -14.70
CA LEU A 694 -48.90 8.63 -14.94
C LEU A 694 -50.07 7.92 -14.26
N VAL A 695 -50.26 8.21 -12.97
CA VAL A 695 -51.38 7.67 -12.19
C VAL A 695 -52.71 8.05 -12.83
N HIS A 696 -52.89 9.31 -13.26
CA HIS A 696 -54.08 9.75 -13.98
C HIS A 696 -54.38 8.91 -15.23
N GLN A 697 -53.36 8.66 -16.05
CA GLN A 697 -53.52 7.89 -17.29
C GLN A 697 -53.80 6.41 -17.02
N TRP A 698 -53.16 5.82 -16.01
CA TRP A 698 -53.43 4.44 -15.63
C TRP A 698 -54.86 4.27 -15.09
N ILE A 699 -55.38 5.25 -14.33
CA ILE A 699 -56.79 5.27 -13.88
C ILE A 699 -57.71 5.33 -15.11
N LYS A 700 -57.45 6.27 -16.03
CA LYS A 700 -58.26 6.46 -17.25
C LYS A 700 -58.25 5.21 -18.15
N ALA A 701 -57.13 4.51 -18.21
CA ALA A 701 -56.95 3.28 -18.99
C ALA A 701 -57.47 2.01 -18.28
N GLY A 702 -57.92 2.10 -17.03
CA GLY A 702 -58.36 0.94 -16.25
C GLY A 702 -57.25 -0.05 -15.92
N LYS A 703 -55.99 0.41 -15.85
CA LYS A 703 -54.81 -0.42 -15.60
C LYS A 703 -54.45 -0.58 -14.12
N ILE A 704 -55.09 0.18 -13.22
CA ILE A 704 -54.88 0.09 -11.78
C ILE A 704 -55.94 -0.82 -11.17
N ASP A 705 -55.52 -1.73 -10.29
CA ASP A 705 -56.38 -2.52 -9.42
C ASP A 705 -56.73 -1.72 -8.15
N PRO A 706 -57.98 -1.23 -8.00
CA PRO A 706 -58.38 -0.39 -6.87
C PRO A 706 -58.25 -1.09 -5.53
N ASP A 707 -58.45 -2.41 -5.48
CA ASP A 707 -58.42 -3.19 -4.25
C ASP A 707 -56.98 -3.35 -3.75
N LYS A 708 -56.01 -3.54 -4.66
CA LYS A 708 -54.57 -3.56 -4.32
C LYS A 708 -54.09 -2.23 -3.73
N VAL A 709 -54.56 -1.11 -4.28
CA VAL A 709 -54.18 0.24 -3.79
C VAL A 709 -54.70 0.48 -2.37
N GLU A 710 -55.96 0.12 -2.08
CA GLU A 710 -56.55 0.30 -0.73
C GLU A 710 -55.94 -0.64 0.32
N ILE A 711 -55.43 -1.82 -0.10
CA ILE A 711 -54.69 -2.72 0.80
C ILE A 711 -53.32 -2.13 1.16
N ARG A 712 -52.66 -1.44 0.23
CA ARG A 712 -51.29 -0.91 0.41
C ARG A 712 -51.26 0.49 1.01
N VAL A 713 -52.21 1.36 0.65
CA VAL A 713 -52.25 2.78 1.02
C VAL A 713 -53.51 3.09 1.81
N LYS A 714 -53.34 3.56 3.04
CA LYS A 714 -54.43 3.81 4.01
C LYS A 714 -55.47 4.84 3.52
N ASN A 715 -55.07 5.77 2.66
CA ASN A 715 -55.90 6.81 2.05
C ASN A 715 -55.84 6.77 0.51
N GLY A 716 -55.89 5.57 -0.07
CA GLY A 716 -55.80 5.36 -1.53
C GLY A 716 -56.86 6.11 -2.35
N GLN A 717 -58.05 6.32 -1.79
CA GLN A 717 -59.11 7.11 -2.44
C GLN A 717 -58.74 8.60 -2.60
N ASP A 718 -57.99 9.17 -1.67
CA ASP A 718 -57.53 10.56 -1.74
C ASP A 718 -56.47 10.73 -2.84
N LEU A 719 -55.56 9.76 -2.96
CA LEU A 719 -54.55 9.71 -4.03
C LEU A 719 -55.19 9.64 -5.43
N ARG A 720 -56.20 8.79 -5.61
CA ARG A 720 -56.93 8.71 -6.89
C ARG A 720 -57.61 10.04 -7.23
N SER A 721 -58.25 10.66 -6.24
CA SER A 721 -58.93 11.96 -6.42
C SER A 721 -57.92 13.06 -6.77
N HIS A 722 -56.78 13.10 -6.08
CA HIS A 722 -55.67 14.02 -6.36
C HIS A 722 -55.12 13.86 -7.78
N ALA A 723 -54.78 12.63 -8.17
CA ALA A 723 -54.22 12.31 -9.47
C ALA A 723 -55.17 12.69 -10.62
N THR A 724 -56.50 12.58 -10.45
CA THR A 724 -57.46 13.01 -11.49
C THR A 724 -57.40 14.49 -11.84
N GLY A 725 -56.79 15.33 -10.99
CA GLY A 725 -56.57 16.74 -11.26
C GLY A 725 -55.39 17.04 -12.20
N PHE A 726 -54.57 16.05 -12.58
CA PHE A 726 -53.34 16.23 -13.38
C PHE A 726 -53.53 15.78 -14.83
N SER A 727 -54.24 16.60 -15.62
CA SER A 727 -54.36 16.39 -17.07
C SER A 727 -53.05 16.71 -17.81
N GLU A 728 -52.86 16.13 -18.99
CA GLU A 728 -51.68 16.40 -19.85
C GLU A 728 -51.48 17.91 -20.11
N GLU A 729 -52.56 18.64 -20.41
CA GLU A 729 -52.55 20.09 -20.64
C GLU A 729 -52.06 20.88 -19.41
N ARG A 730 -52.50 20.47 -18.21
CA ARG A 730 -52.06 21.08 -16.95
C ARG A 730 -50.57 20.84 -16.75
N VAL A 731 -50.11 19.60 -16.91
CA VAL A 731 -48.70 19.22 -16.68
C VAL A 731 -47.77 19.94 -17.65
N ILE A 732 -48.11 20.03 -18.95
CA ILE A 732 -47.32 20.79 -19.93
C ILE A 732 -47.19 22.26 -19.49
N LYS A 733 -48.28 22.88 -19.05
CA LYS A 733 -48.29 24.29 -18.62
C LYS A 733 -47.46 24.53 -17.36
N GLU A 734 -47.60 23.66 -16.36
CA GLU A 734 -46.92 23.76 -15.06
C GLU A 734 -45.43 23.47 -15.17
N THR A 735 -45.09 22.34 -15.79
CA THR A 735 -43.70 21.89 -15.90
C THR A 735 -42.92 22.58 -17.01
N GLY A 736 -43.59 23.11 -18.04
CA GLY A 736 -42.96 23.72 -19.19
C GLY A 736 -42.29 22.76 -20.16
N ILE A 737 -42.49 21.44 -20.02
CA ILE A 737 -41.95 20.46 -20.98
C ILE A 737 -42.76 20.45 -22.28
N ALA A 738 -42.12 20.05 -23.38
CA ALA A 738 -42.80 19.87 -24.66
C ALA A 738 -43.79 18.70 -24.62
N ALA A 739 -44.89 18.80 -25.37
CA ALA A 739 -45.92 17.77 -25.44
C ALA A 739 -45.36 16.42 -25.92
N GLU A 740 -44.46 16.44 -26.90
CA GLU A 740 -43.80 15.26 -27.45
C GLU A 740 -42.90 14.57 -26.41
N THR A 741 -42.31 15.34 -25.50
CA THR A 741 -41.51 14.80 -24.39
C THR A 741 -42.40 14.14 -23.34
N LEU A 742 -43.56 14.74 -23.05
CA LEU A 742 -44.56 14.14 -22.16
C LEU A 742 -45.11 12.83 -22.74
N GLU A 743 -45.37 12.77 -24.05
CA GLU A 743 -45.82 11.54 -24.71
C GLU A 743 -44.82 10.39 -24.55
N LYS A 744 -43.52 10.66 -24.74
CA LYS A 744 -42.45 9.68 -24.50
C LYS A 744 -42.38 9.22 -23.04
N TRP A 745 -42.62 10.13 -22.10
CA TRP A 745 -42.70 9.80 -20.67
C TRP A 745 -43.87 8.86 -20.38
N LEU A 746 -45.06 9.16 -20.91
CA LEU A 746 -46.24 8.31 -20.78
C LEU A 746 -46.06 6.94 -21.45
N ASP A 747 -45.40 6.87 -22.61
CA ASP A 747 -45.07 5.62 -23.29
C ASP A 747 -44.09 4.76 -22.49
N THR A 748 -43.05 5.38 -21.93
CA THR A 748 -42.01 4.69 -21.15
C THR A 748 -42.60 3.97 -19.94
N PHE A 749 -43.60 4.59 -19.30
CA PHE A 749 -44.29 4.07 -18.12
C PHE A 749 -45.74 3.66 -18.44
N ALA A 750 -46.00 3.21 -19.68
CA ALA A 750 -47.35 2.81 -20.09
C ALA A 750 -47.86 1.57 -19.33
N ASP A 751 -46.94 0.67 -18.95
CA ASP A 751 -47.20 -0.46 -18.07
C ASP A 751 -46.97 -0.05 -16.61
N PRO A 752 -48.00 -0.03 -15.75
CA PRO A 752 -47.84 0.32 -14.34
C PRO A 752 -46.92 -0.65 -13.59
N ASP A 753 -46.80 -1.90 -14.04
CA ASP A 753 -46.02 -2.95 -13.37
C ASP A 753 -44.58 -3.08 -13.89
N ILE A 754 -44.12 -2.17 -14.76
CA ILE A 754 -42.75 -2.18 -15.29
C ILE A 754 -41.72 -2.10 -14.15
N GLU A 755 -40.66 -2.91 -14.23
CA GLU A 755 -39.58 -2.95 -13.23
C GLU A 755 -38.70 -1.69 -13.32
N THR A 756 -38.68 -0.92 -12.24
CA THR A 756 -38.04 0.39 -12.12
C THR A 756 -37.12 0.46 -10.91
N THR A 757 -35.93 1.02 -11.10
CA THR A 757 -35.06 1.44 -10.00
C THR A 757 -34.78 2.92 -10.11
N TRP A 758 -35.10 3.66 -9.05
CA TRP A 758 -34.94 5.11 -8.99
C TRP A 758 -33.71 5.49 -8.18
N ILE A 759 -32.84 6.29 -8.77
CA ILE A 759 -31.71 6.90 -8.09
C ILE A 759 -32.16 8.26 -7.60
N VAL A 760 -32.04 8.45 -6.30
CA VAL A 760 -32.30 9.73 -5.62
C VAL A 760 -30.93 10.32 -5.29
N PRO A 761 -30.47 11.34 -6.03
CA PRO A 761 -29.20 11.99 -5.73
C PRO A 761 -29.20 12.60 -4.31
N PRO A 762 -28.02 12.96 -3.78
CA PRO A 762 -27.91 13.66 -2.50
C PRO A 762 -28.81 14.90 -2.47
N LEU A 763 -29.51 15.10 -1.35
CA LEU A 763 -30.55 16.12 -1.22
C LEU A 763 -29.95 17.52 -1.26
N ALA A 764 -30.08 18.20 -2.39
CA ALA A 764 -29.95 19.63 -2.47
C ALA A 764 -31.25 20.26 -1.94
N ASP A 765 -31.14 21.08 -0.90
CA ASP A 765 -32.25 21.63 -0.12
C ASP A 765 -33.45 22.05 -1.00
N GLY A 766 -34.63 21.47 -0.74
CA GLY A 766 -35.93 21.87 -1.30
C GLY A 766 -36.26 21.43 -2.73
N GLY A 767 -35.34 20.81 -3.48
CA GLY A 767 -35.59 20.39 -4.87
C GLY A 767 -36.41 19.10 -5.03
N HIS A 768 -36.40 18.23 -4.00
CA HIS A 768 -37.06 16.93 -4.00
C HIS A 768 -38.38 16.87 -3.23
N ASP A 769 -38.73 17.91 -2.47
CA ASP A 769 -39.82 17.89 -1.48
C ASP A 769 -41.15 17.39 -2.05
N ALA A 770 -41.40 17.61 -3.34
CA ALA A 770 -42.58 17.10 -4.03
C ALA A 770 -42.31 15.90 -4.96
N ALA A 771 -41.14 15.81 -5.57
CA ALA A 771 -40.85 14.80 -6.59
C ALA A 771 -40.65 13.41 -5.99
N LEU A 772 -39.89 13.30 -4.90
CA LEU A 772 -39.60 12.03 -4.24
C LEU A 772 -40.87 11.41 -3.63
N PRO A 773 -41.69 12.15 -2.85
CA PRO A 773 -42.95 11.60 -2.36
C PRO A 773 -43.92 11.19 -3.47
N ALA A 774 -44.03 11.98 -4.55
CA ALA A 774 -44.90 11.66 -5.68
C ALA A 774 -44.44 10.44 -6.48
N MET A 775 -43.12 10.24 -6.63
CA MET A 775 -42.53 9.04 -7.18
C MET A 775 -42.92 7.81 -6.34
N VAL A 776 -42.75 7.89 -5.01
CA VAL A 776 -43.14 6.80 -4.10
C VAL A 776 -44.64 6.51 -4.20
N ASP A 777 -45.49 7.54 -4.21
CA ASP A 777 -46.94 7.38 -4.38
C ASP A 777 -47.27 6.66 -5.70
N THR A 778 -46.56 6.98 -6.78
CA THR A 778 -46.72 6.34 -8.09
C THR A 778 -46.31 4.87 -8.07
N LEU A 779 -45.19 4.55 -7.43
CA LEU A 779 -44.72 3.16 -7.28
C LEU A 779 -45.66 2.32 -6.42
N LEU A 780 -46.25 2.90 -5.37
CA LEU A 780 -47.23 2.20 -4.52
C LEU A 780 -48.53 1.86 -5.26
N VAL A 781 -48.89 2.66 -6.29
CA VAL A 781 -50.09 2.46 -7.12
C VAL A 781 -49.85 1.52 -8.30
N GLY A 782 -48.75 1.73 -9.02
CA GLY A 782 -48.50 1.05 -10.29
C GLY A 782 -47.88 -0.33 -10.11
N SER A 783 -46.74 -0.40 -9.42
CA SER A 783 -45.84 -1.55 -9.46
C SER A 783 -45.86 -2.37 -8.16
N SER A 784 -45.42 -3.63 -8.21
CA SER A 784 -45.04 -4.35 -6.98
C SER A 784 -43.76 -3.73 -6.41
N LEU A 785 -43.66 -3.52 -5.10
CA LEU A 785 -42.38 -3.17 -4.48
C LEU A 785 -41.35 -4.31 -4.58
N ASP A 786 -41.81 -5.51 -4.92
CA ASP A 786 -40.96 -6.63 -5.31
C ASP A 786 -40.37 -6.36 -6.71
N GLY A 787 -39.06 -6.08 -6.77
CA GLY A 787 -38.34 -5.69 -8.00
C GLY A 787 -38.38 -4.19 -8.35
N ASN A 788 -39.16 -3.36 -7.63
CA ASN A 788 -39.20 -1.91 -7.83
C ASN A 788 -38.79 -1.16 -6.57
N GLY A 789 -37.94 -0.14 -6.71
CA GLY A 789 -37.53 0.64 -5.55
C GLY A 789 -36.70 1.86 -5.88
N TRP A 790 -36.10 2.42 -4.83
CA TRP A 790 -35.21 3.55 -4.95
C TRP A 790 -33.96 3.40 -4.08
N ILE A 791 -32.88 4.05 -4.52
CA ILE A 791 -31.59 4.13 -3.85
C ILE A 791 -31.33 5.58 -3.49
N LEU A 792 -31.22 5.85 -2.19
CA LEU A 792 -30.90 7.16 -1.63
C LEU A 792 -29.38 7.36 -1.62
N LEU A 793 -28.86 8.07 -2.63
CA LEU A 793 -27.46 8.46 -2.65
C LEU A 793 -27.21 9.59 -1.64
N ASP A 794 -25.99 9.61 -1.09
CA ASP A 794 -25.57 10.61 -0.12
C ASP A 794 -24.12 11.03 -0.38
N HIS A 795 -23.78 12.25 0.02
CA HIS A 795 -22.42 12.80 -0.16
C HIS A 795 -21.38 12.04 0.67
N HIS A 796 -21.78 11.54 1.84
CA HIS A 796 -20.87 10.93 2.79
C HIS A 796 -21.13 9.43 3.00
N ALA A 797 -20.06 8.70 3.30
CA ALA A 797 -20.17 7.31 3.72
C ALA A 797 -20.97 7.19 5.03
N ASN A 798 -21.65 6.06 5.19
CA ASN A 798 -22.46 5.74 6.37
C ASN A 798 -23.56 6.76 6.76
N ALA A 799 -23.99 7.60 5.81
CA ALA A 799 -25.11 8.50 6.00
C ALA A 799 -26.42 7.78 6.40
N ALA A 800 -26.62 6.56 5.88
CA ALA A 800 -27.71 5.70 6.29
C ALA A 800 -27.62 5.34 7.78
N GLY A 801 -26.42 5.00 8.28
CA GLY A 801 -26.18 4.72 9.70
C GLY A 801 -26.46 5.93 10.60
N VAL A 802 -26.10 7.15 10.17
CA VAL A 802 -26.44 8.40 10.90
C VAL A 802 -27.96 8.53 11.12
N ARG A 803 -28.77 8.25 10.08
CA ARG A 803 -30.23 8.29 10.17
C ARG A 803 -30.79 7.16 11.03
N GLU A 804 -30.32 5.94 10.80
CA GLU A 804 -30.80 4.73 11.47
C GLU A 804 -30.48 4.71 12.96
N LEU A 805 -29.33 5.26 13.36
CA LEU A 805 -28.89 5.31 14.75
C LEU A 805 -29.37 6.58 15.46
N GLY A 806 -30.20 7.40 14.82
CA GLY A 806 -30.81 8.57 15.44
C GLY A 806 -29.79 9.63 15.83
N ILE A 807 -28.83 9.95 14.95
CA ILE A 807 -27.93 11.10 15.07
C ILE A 807 -28.66 12.37 14.62
N THR A 808 -29.83 12.61 15.20
CA THR A 808 -30.68 13.76 14.96
C THR A 808 -31.44 14.11 16.24
N PRO A 809 -31.97 15.32 16.39
CA PRO A 809 -32.76 15.66 17.58
C PRO A 809 -34.12 14.95 17.64
N ASP A 810 -34.70 14.61 16.49
CA ASP A 810 -36.09 14.20 16.30
C ASP A 810 -36.32 12.68 16.28
N HIS A 811 -35.25 11.87 16.23
CA HIS A 811 -35.34 10.40 16.20
C HIS A 811 -34.32 9.71 17.12
N LEU A 812 -34.75 8.65 17.81
CA LEU A 812 -33.89 7.65 18.45
C LEU A 812 -33.52 6.55 17.43
N PRO A 813 -32.55 5.66 17.76
CA PRO A 813 -32.25 4.49 16.95
C PRO A 813 -33.51 3.74 16.48
N GLY A 814 -33.55 3.44 15.19
CA GLY A 814 -34.66 2.79 14.49
C GLY A 814 -35.84 3.69 14.17
N PHE A 815 -35.58 4.95 13.85
CA PHE A 815 -36.59 5.93 13.44
C PHE A 815 -37.71 6.15 14.47
N LYS A 816 -37.43 5.87 15.75
CA LYS A 816 -38.38 6.10 16.85
C LYS A 816 -38.45 7.60 17.13
N ASN A 817 -39.53 8.24 16.68
CA ASN A 817 -39.73 9.69 16.77
C ASN A 817 -39.78 10.19 18.23
N THR A 818 -39.03 11.24 18.55
CA THR A 818 -38.95 11.87 19.90
C THR A 818 -39.90 13.06 20.07
N LYS A 819 -40.52 13.53 18.99
CA LYS A 819 -41.31 14.78 18.89
C LYS A 819 -40.50 16.03 19.30
N SER A 820 -39.19 16.02 19.05
CA SER A 820 -38.32 17.17 19.27
C SER A 820 -38.49 18.20 18.16
N ASP A 821 -38.65 19.47 18.52
CA ASP A 821 -38.71 20.61 17.60
C ASP A 821 -37.36 21.37 17.52
N VAL A 822 -36.27 20.75 17.97
CA VAL A 822 -34.94 21.37 18.01
C VAL A 822 -34.41 21.60 16.59
N ASP A 823 -34.01 22.83 16.30
CA ASP A 823 -33.33 23.23 15.07
C ASP A 823 -31.86 23.56 15.40
N LEU A 824 -30.96 22.61 15.12
CA LEU A 824 -29.54 22.72 15.49
C LEU A 824 -28.85 23.94 14.87
N LYS A 825 -29.22 24.29 13.64
CA LYS A 825 -28.64 25.44 12.94
C LYS A 825 -29.04 26.73 13.63
N THR A 826 -30.34 26.89 13.89
CA THR A 826 -30.88 28.06 14.59
C THR A 826 -30.30 28.16 16.01
N ASP A 827 -30.12 27.04 16.70
CA ASP A 827 -29.54 26.99 18.04
C ASP A 827 -28.04 27.36 18.07
N LEU A 828 -27.27 26.96 17.04
CA LEU A 828 -25.89 27.39 16.85
C LEU A 828 -25.82 28.90 16.58
N GLU A 829 -26.63 29.40 15.65
CA GLU A 829 -26.65 30.82 15.26
C GLU A 829 -27.09 31.75 16.39
N ASN A 830 -28.07 31.32 17.20
CA ASN A 830 -28.55 32.07 18.36
C ASN A 830 -27.66 31.90 19.61
N GLY A 831 -26.59 31.09 19.53
CA GLY A 831 -25.68 30.85 20.64
C GLY A 831 -26.33 30.12 21.82
N VAL A 832 -27.32 29.27 21.56
CA VAL A 832 -27.95 28.41 22.59
C VAL A 832 -26.94 27.36 23.08
N ILE A 833 -26.12 26.84 22.16
CA ILE A 833 -25.08 25.86 22.46
C ILE A 833 -23.88 26.56 23.12
N LYS A 834 -23.61 26.22 24.39
CA LYS A 834 -22.52 26.74 25.22
C LYS A 834 -21.37 25.75 25.38
N ALA A 835 -21.59 24.45 25.19
CA ALA A 835 -20.51 23.49 25.04
C ALA A 835 -20.67 22.71 23.74
N LEU A 836 -19.57 22.47 23.03
CA LEU A 836 -19.58 21.79 21.74
C LEU A 836 -18.62 20.59 21.76
N ILE A 837 -19.13 19.41 21.41
CA ILE A 837 -18.32 18.21 21.19
C ILE A 837 -18.36 17.91 19.69
N VAL A 838 -17.23 18.04 19.01
CA VAL A 838 -17.09 17.80 17.56
C VAL A 838 -16.25 16.54 17.35
N LEU A 839 -16.85 15.54 16.72
CA LEU A 839 -16.33 14.19 16.59
C LEU A 839 -16.14 13.85 15.10
N GLY A 840 -14.94 14.07 14.57
CA GLY A 840 -14.53 13.70 13.20
C GLY A 840 -14.98 14.68 12.10
N GLU A 841 -15.27 15.94 12.47
CA GLU A 841 -15.67 17.01 11.55
C GLU A 841 -14.82 18.27 11.79
N ASP A 842 -14.65 19.10 10.76
CA ASP A 842 -13.94 20.38 10.84
C ASP A 842 -14.82 21.56 10.37
N PRO A 843 -15.88 21.89 11.12
CA PRO A 843 -16.83 22.95 10.77
C PRO A 843 -16.22 24.36 10.70
N VAL A 844 -15.10 24.61 11.41
CA VAL A 844 -14.37 25.87 11.30
C VAL A 844 -13.66 25.95 9.95
N GLY A 845 -12.93 24.90 9.56
CA GLY A 845 -12.27 24.88 8.26
C GLY A 845 -13.23 24.90 7.08
N ALA A 846 -14.45 24.41 7.28
CA ALA A 846 -15.52 24.42 6.28
C ALA A 846 -16.24 25.77 6.18
N GLY A 847 -15.93 26.73 7.05
CA GLY A 847 -16.60 28.03 7.12
C GLY A 847 -18.02 27.99 7.67
N ILE A 848 -18.49 26.83 8.15
CA ILE A 848 -19.80 26.70 8.82
C ILE A 848 -19.78 27.47 10.14
N LEU A 849 -18.70 27.33 10.90
CA LEU A 849 -18.41 28.17 12.07
C LEU A 849 -17.35 29.21 11.70
N LYS A 850 -17.68 30.50 11.85
CA LYS A 850 -16.79 31.61 11.45
C LYS A 850 -15.47 31.58 12.22
N GLU A 851 -14.36 31.78 11.50
CA GLU A 851 -13.06 32.10 12.09
C GLU A 851 -13.16 33.46 12.82
N GLY A 852 -12.95 33.46 14.14
CA GLY A 852 -13.07 34.67 14.98
C GLY A 852 -14.49 35.01 15.48
N GLY A 853 -15.50 34.18 15.23
CA GLY A 853 -16.83 34.32 15.84
C GLY A 853 -16.88 33.90 17.31
N ASP A 854 -17.94 34.29 18.04
CA ASP A 854 -18.19 33.90 19.43
C ASP A 854 -18.09 32.38 19.58
N GLN A 855 -17.16 31.94 20.43
CA GLN A 855 -16.91 30.53 20.68
C GLN A 855 -17.79 30.04 21.85
N PRO A 856 -18.29 28.79 21.80
CA PRO A 856 -18.86 28.14 22.98
C PRO A 856 -17.91 28.22 24.18
N GLU A 857 -18.45 28.23 25.40
CA GLU A 857 -17.69 28.30 26.66
C GLU A 857 -16.74 27.11 26.85
N PHE A 858 -17.02 25.97 26.20
CA PHE A 858 -16.17 24.79 26.22
C PHE A 858 -16.28 23.99 24.92
N VAL A 859 -15.14 23.66 24.28
CA VAL A 859 -15.10 22.93 23.01
C VAL A 859 -14.16 21.73 23.11
N VAL A 860 -14.69 20.56 22.73
CA VAL A 860 -13.93 19.32 22.56
C VAL A 860 -13.91 18.99 21.08
N ALA A 861 -12.73 18.76 20.50
CA ALA A 861 -12.58 18.34 19.12
C ALA A 861 -11.81 17.02 19.05
N MET A 862 -12.31 16.08 18.25
CA MET A 862 -11.70 14.78 18.04
C MET A 862 -11.58 14.51 16.54
N ASP A 863 -10.37 14.27 16.06
CA ASP A 863 -10.07 13.99 14.65
C ASP A 863 -8.71 13.26 14.58
N ARG A 864 -8.42 12.67 13.44
CA ARG A 864 -7.20 11.91 13.19
C ARG A 864 -6.01 12.84 13.00
N SER A 865 -6.20 13.97 12.32
CA SER A 865 -5.14 14.93 12.00
C SER A 865 -5.52 16.33 12.51
N TRP A 866 -4.54 17.22 12.64
CA TRP A 866 -4.78 18.55 13.19
C TRP A 866 -5.67 19.38 12.25
N THR A 867 -6.80 19.90 12.77
CA THR A 867 -7.79 20.67 12.00
C THR A 867 -7.95 22.08 12.53
N LYS A 868 -8.57 22.97 11.73
CA LYS A 868 -8.89 24.35 12.17
C LYS A 868 -9.84 24.38 13.36
N THR A 869 -10.70 23.37 13.48
CA THR A 869 -11.57 23.19 14.66
C THR A 869 -10.76 22.80 15.90
N MET A 870 -9.74 21.94 15.76
CA MET A 870 -8.83 21.59 16.88
C MET A 870 -8.02 22.77 17.39
N GLU A 871 -7.54 23.65 16.51
CA GLU A 871 -6.79 24.86 16.90
C GLU A 871 -7.56 25.77 17.86
N ARG A 872 -8.90 25.67 17.86
CA ARG A 872 -9.77 26.44 18.73
C ARG A 872 -10.26 25.66 19.95
N ALA A 873 -10.19 24.33 19.93
CA ALA A 873 -10.75 23.48 20.97
C ALA A 873 -10.00 23.61 22.29
N ASP A 874 -10.71 23.54 23.42
CA ASP A 874 -10.12 23.48 24.75
C ASP A 874 -9.49 22.11 25.02
N VAL A 875 -10.05 21.08 24.39
CA VAL A 875 -9.58 19.70 24.44
C VAL A 875 -9.49 19.12 23.03
N VAL A 876 -8.36 18.52 22.71
CA VAL A 876 -8.13 17.79 21.46
C VAL A 876 -7.92 16.31 21.77
N LEU A 877 -8.70 15.45 21.12
CA LEU A 877 -8.61 13.99 21.25
C LEU A 877 -8.14 13.36 19.92
N PRO A 878 -7.18 12.42 19.94
CA PRO A 878 -6.78 11.71 18.74
C PRO A 878 -7.86 10.71 18.32
N ALA A 879 -8.16 10.66 17.02
CA ALA A 879 -9.06 9.67 16.43
C ALA A 879 -8.31 8.69 15.50
N VAL A 880 -8.94 7.56 15.21
CA VAL A 880 -8.51 6.63 14.15
C VAL A 880 -9.25 6.92 12.85
N SER A 881 -8.59 6.67 11.73
CA SER A 881 -9.13 6.84 10.37
C SER A 881 -10.00 5.67 9.94
N PHE A 882 -10.62 5.81 8.76
CA PHE A 882 -11.36 4.73 8.12
C PHE A 882 -10.55 3.46 7.85
N ALA A 883 -9.23 3.59 7.63
CA ALA A 883 -8.32 2.46 7.41
C ALA A 883 -7.91 1.75 8.71
N GLU A 884 -8.08 2.43 9.85
CA GLU A 884 -7.70 1.94 11.19
C GLU A 884 -8.94 1.50 12.00
N THR A 885 -10.14 1.79 11.51
CA THR A 885 -11.41 1.59 12.22
C THR A 885 -11.92 0.17 12.05
N GLU A 886 -12.35 -0.43 13.14
CA GLU A 886 -13.13 -1.68 13.16
C GLU A 886 -14.62 -1.39 13.38
N GLY A 887 -15.49 -2.35 13.03
CA GLY A 887 -16.93 -2.25 13.27
C GLY A 887 -17.72 -2.36 11.98
N THR A 888 -18.81 -1.59 11.88
CA THR A 888 -19.70 -1.66 10.72
C THR A 888 -20.05 -0.27 10.18
N MET A 889 -20.46 -0.21 8.91
CA MET A 889 -21.11 0.96 8.33
C MET A 889 -22.27 0.56 7.41
N THR A 890 -23.31 1.38 7.35
CA THR A 890 -24.46 1.18 6.46
C THR A 890 -24.28 1.94 5.14
N ARG A 891 -24.28 1.22 4.01
CA ARG A 891 -24.25 1.78 2.66
C ARG A 891 -25.57 2.47 2.28
N CYS A 892 -25.59 3.30 1.23
CA CYS A 892 -26.81 3.96 0.73
C CYS A 892 -28.01 3.05 0.51
N ASP A 893 -27.80 1.81 0.08
CA ASP A 893 -28.85 0.81 -0.13
C ASP A 893 -29.25 0.04 1.14
N GLY A 894 -28.76 0.45 2.31
CA GLY A 894 -29.07 -0.19 3.59
C GLY A 894 -28.26 -1.47 3.87
N VAL A 895 -27.32 -1.86 3.01
CA VAL A 895 -26.44 -3.00 3.29
C VAL A 895 -25.42 -2.62 4.35
N SER A 896 -25.32 -3.42 5.42
CA SER A 896 -24.27 -3.27 6.45
C SER A 896 -22.96 -3.88 5.96
N LEU A 897 -21.87 -3.11 6.03
CA LEU A 897 -20.55 -3.47 5.58
C LEU A 897 -19.60 -3.56 6.78
N ASN A 898 -18.85 -4.65 6.86
CA ASN A 898 -17.84 -4.83 7.89
C ASN A 898 -16.60 -4.00 7.59
N LEU A 899 -16.09 -3.36 8.63
CA LEU A 899 -14.86 -2.59 8.64
C LEU A 899 -13.79 -3.39 9.36
N ALA A 900 -12.75 -3.77 8.64
CA ALA A 900 -11.57 -4.39 9.19
C ALA A 900 -10.41 -3.39 9.14
N PRO A 901 -9.69 -3.14 10.25
CA PRO A 901 -8.47 -2.35 10.24
C PRO A 901 -7.45 -2.99 9.30
N ILE A 902 -6.95 -2.21 8.34
CA ILE A 902 -5.96 -2.67 7.38
C ILE A 902 -4.53 -2.35 7.84
N VAL A 903 -4.36 -1.36 8.72
CA VAL A 903 -3.06 -0.98 9.29
C VAL A 903 -3.07 -1.15 10.81
N PRO A 904 -1.94 -1.54 11.42
CA PRO A 904 -1.85 -1.69 12.88
C PRO A 904 -2.18 -0.39 13.62
N ILE A 905 -2.95 -0.51 14.68
CA ILE A 905 -3.33 0.61 15.56
C ILE A 905 -2.22 0.77 16.62
N ASP A 906 -1.04 1.25 16.24
CA ASP A 906 0.04 1.43 17.22
C ASP A 906 -0.30 2.59 18.18
N ALA A 907 -0.48 2.26 19.47
CA ALA A 907 -0.72 3.15 20.60
C ALA A 907 -2.03 3.99 20.59
N LYS A 908 -2.94 3.79 19.63
CA LYS A 908 -4.23 4.51 19.54
C LYS A 908 -5.39 3.67 20.08
N GLN A 909 -6.45 4.35 20.53
CA GLN A 909 -7.71 3.72 20.92
C GLN A 909 -8.71 3.87 19.77
N GLN A 910 -9.56 2.86 19.57
CA GLN A 910 -10.67 2.96 18.63
C GLN A 910 -11.60 4.13 18.97
N ASN A 911 -12.23 4.73 17.96
CA ASN A 911 -13.10 5.89 18.16
C ASN A 911 -14.25 5.56 19.14
N TRP A 912 -14.88 4.40 18.97
CA TRP A 912 -15.94 3.91 19.88
C TRP A 912 -15.43 3.78 21.32
N HIS A 913 -14.18 3.36 21.52
CA HIS A 913 -13.60 3.15 22.85
C HIS A 913 -13.38 4.48 23.59
N ILE A 914 -12.94 5.53 22.88
CA ILE A 914 -12.78 6.87 23.45
C ILE A 914 -14.14 7.42 23.89
N ILE A 915 -15.17 7.26 23.08
CA ILE A 915 -16.54 7.70 23.41
C ILE A 915 -17.10 6.91 24.60
N ALA A 916 -16.86 5.60 24.67
CA ALA A 916 -17.25 4.79 25.81
C ALA A 916 -16.60 5.28 27.12
N ARG A 917 -15.30 5.60 27.11
CA ARG A 917 -14.60 6.15 28.28
C ARG A 917 -15.15 7.51 28.71
N LEU A 918 -15.48 8.38 27.75
CA LEU A 918 -16.16 9.66 28.03
C LEU A 918 -17.53 9.43 28.66
N GLY A 919 -18.36 8.56 28.05
CA GLY A 919 -19.67 8.20 28.57
C GLY A 919 -19.62 7.60 29.97
N ALA A 920 -18.68 6.69 30.25
CA ALA A 920 -18.51 6.04 31.55
C ALA A 920 -18.12 7.01 32.69
N ARG A 921 -17.45 8.13 32.36
CA ARG A 921 -17.12 9.18 33.34
C ARG A 921 -18.32 10.07 33.69
N MET A 922 -19.31 10.15 32.80
CA MET A 922 -20.48 11.02 32.94
C MET A 922 -21.77 10.26 33.29
N GLY A 923 -21.83 8.95 33.01
CA GLY A 923 -23.01 8.11 33.20
C GLY A 923 -22.68 6.62 33.37
N LYS A 924 -23.71 5.79 33.51
CA LYS A 924 -23.58 4.32 33.64
C LYS A 924 -23.90 3.62 32.31
N GLY A 925 -23.46 2.37 32.16
CA GLY A 925 -23.80 1.53 31.00
C GLY A 925 -22.90 1.72 29.77
N PHE A 926 -21.65 2.12 29.99
CA PHE A 926 -20.63 2.31 28.94
C PHE A 926 -19.45 1.33 29.05
N GLU A 927 -19.63 0.22 29.78
CA GLU A 927 -18.62 -0.81 29.98
C GLU A 927 -18.74 -1.86 28.87
N PHE A 928 -17.91 -1.74 27.83
CA PHE A 928 -17.88 -2.66 26.69
C PHE A 928 -16.48 -3.27 26.54
N THR A 929 -16.40 -4.56 26.21
CA THR A 929 -15.12 -5.26 26.03
C THR A 929 -14.68 -5.36 24.57
N GLY A 930 -15.61 -5.21 23.63
CA GLY A 930 -15.31 -5.13 22.19
C GLY A 930 -16.51 -4.72 21.35
N VAL A 931 -16.28 -4.64 20.02
CA VAL A 931 -17.30 -4.30 19.02
C VAL A 931 -18.51 -5.23 19.06
N GLU A 932 -18.30 -6.52 19.30
CA GLU A 932 -19.41 -7.50 19.31
C GLU A 932 -20.40 -7.26 20.46
N ASP A 933 -19.93 -6.76 21.61
CA ASP A 933 -20.79 -6.38 22.73
C ASP A 933 -21.69 -5.20 22.34
N LEU A 934 -21.12 -4.21 21.63
CA LEU A 934 -21.84 -3.05 21.13
C LEU A 934 -22.85 -3.44 20.06
N ALA A 935 -22.45 -4.30 19.12
CA ALA A 935 -23.33 -4.84 18.10
C ALA A 935 -24.51 -5.60 18.74
N ALA A 936 -24.26 -6.41 19.78
CA ALA A 936 -25.32 -7.10 20.50
C ALA A 936 -26.32 -6.15 21.16
N GLU A 937 -25.87 -5.06 21.80
CA GLU A 937 -26.77 -4.05 22.36
C GLU A 937 -27.56 -3.32 21.27
N MET A 938 -26.90 -2.91 20.18
CA MET A 938 -27.53 -2.26 19.03
C MET A 938 -28.63 -3.13 18.41
N ARG A 939 -28.36 -4.44 18.23
CA ARG A 939 -29.35 -5.42 17.77
C ARG A 939 -30.54 -5.55 18.72
N GLY A 940 -30.31 -5.46 20.03
CA GLY A 940 -31.38 -5.51 21.04
C GLY A 940 -32.33 -4.32 20.99
N GLU A 941 -31.84 -3.14 20.61
CA GLU A 941 -32.62 -1.89 20.58
C GLU A 941 -33.44 -1.70 19.30
N HIS A 942 -33.11 -2.42 18.21
CA HIS A 942 -33.64 -2.15 16.87
C HIS A 942 -33.95 -3.41 16.05
N PRO A 943 -35.20 -3.62 15.59
CA PRO A 943 -35.59 -4.73 14.71
C PRO A 943 -34.87 -4.82 13.35
N LEU A 944 -34.52 -3.69 12.72
CA LEU A 944 -33.76 -3.69 11.44
C LEU A 944 -32.27 -3.99 11.64
N LEU A 945 -31.72 -3.74 12.84
CA LEU A 945 -30.38 -4.20 13.22
C LEU A 945 -30.42 -5.66 13.71
N ALA A 946 -31.50 -6.09 14.38
CA ALA A 946 -31.68 -7.46 14.86
C ALA A 946 -31.72 -8.52 13.74
N ALA A 947 -32.07 -8.10 12.52
CA ALA A 947 -32.07 -8.95 11.33
C ALA A 947 -30.67 -9.15 10.72
N GLU A 948 -29.59 -8.66 11.35
CA GLU A 948 -28.20 -8.85 10.93
C GLU A 948 -27.84 -10.35 10.76
N ARG A 949 -27.98 -10.84 9.53
CA ARG A 949 -26.97 -11.69 8.93
C ARG A 949 -26.19 -10.84 7.94
N ASN A 950 -24.88 -11.09 7.82
CA ASN A 950 -24.06 -10.49 6.77
C ASN A 950 -24.83 -10.56 5.43
N SER A 951 -24.94 -9.44 4.71
CA SER A 951 -25.59 -9.28 3.39
C SER A 951 -27.10 -9.06 3.30
N ASP A 952 -27.85 -8.96 4.42
CA ASP A 952 -29.31 -8.77 4.32
C ASP A 952 -29.67 -7.32 3.94
N PHE A 953 -30.36 -7.18 2.80
CA PHE A 953 -30.86 -5.92 2.26
C PHE A 953 -32.01 -5.38 3.13
N ARG A 954 -31.81 -4.25 3.82
CA ARG A 954 -32.78 -3.69 4.78
C ARG A 954 -34.12 -3.28 4.17
N GLY A 955 -34.15 -2.96 2.88
CA GLY A 955 -35.39 -2.68 2.17
C GLY A 955 -36.35 -3.87 2.19
N ALA A 956 -35.85 -5.11 2.15
CA ALA A 956 -36.69 -6.31 2.18
C ALA A 956 -37.57 -6.38 3.45
N LEU A 957 -37.04 -5.99 4.60
CA LEU A 957 -37.79 -5.97 5.87
C LEU A 957 -38.94 -4.95 5.86
N LEU A 958 -38.75 -3.78 5.25
CA LEU A 958 -39.80 -2.77 5.10
C LEU A 958 -40.94 -3.27 4.18
N LEU A 959 -40.58 -4.07 3.17
CA LEU A 959 -41.53 -4.67 2.24
C LEU A 959 -42.29 -5.86 2.85
N GLU A 960 -41.62 -6.68 3.66
CA GLU A 960 -42.19 -7.86 4.32
C GLU A 960 -43.07 -7.52 5.53
N GLN A 961 -42.67 -6.53 6.34
CA GLN A 961 -43.35 -6.20 7.60
C GLN A 961 -44.35 -5.04 7.48
N GLY A 962 -44.36 -4.34 6.33
CA GLY A 962 -45.07 -3.09 6.13
C GLY A 962 -44.38 -1.90 6.81
N PRO A 963 -44.95 -0.68 6.78
CA PRO A 963 -44.36 0.47 7.44
C PRO A 963 -44.19 0.20 8.93
N LEU A 964 -43.07 0.67 9.52
CA LEU A 964 -42.69 0.44 10.93
C LEU A 964 -43.77 0.87 11.95
N ASN A 965 -44.76 1.66 11.52
CA ASN A 965 -45.88 2.18 12.31
C ASN A 965 -47.22 1.44 12.12
N GLY A 966 -47.26 0.34 11.35
CA GLY A 966 -48.42 -0.55 11.19
C GLY A 966 -49.02 -0.62 9.78
N LYS A 967 -49.02 -1.84 9.23
CA LYS A 967 -49.72 -2.46 8.07
C LYS A 967 -49.96 -1.70 6.75
N THR A 968 -50.10 -0.37 6.68
CA THR A 968 -50.50 0.35 5.45
C THR A 968 -49.75 1.68 5.30
N PHE A 969 -49.14 1.93 4.13
CA PHE A 969 -48.46 3.18 3.77
C PHE A 969 -49.43 4.36 3.72
N ARG A 970 -48.93 5.60 3.79
CA ARG A 970 -49.75 6.82 3.66
C ARG A 970 -49.41 7.58 2.40
N PHE A 971 -50.43 8.13 1.75
CA PHE A 971 -50.28 9.08 0.65
C PHE A 971 -49.86 10.46 1.20
N ALA A 972 -48.82 11.06 0.62
CA ALA A 972 -48.25 12.33 1.07
C ALA A 972 -49.08 13.56 0.71
N CYS A 973 -49.86 13.50 -0.39
CA CYS A 973 -50.63 14.63 -0.92
C CYS A 973 -49.78 15.90 -1.11
N VAL A 974 -48.82 15.84 -2.04
CA VAL A 974 -47.93 16.97 -2.32
C VAL A 974 -48.41 17.78 -3.53
N GLU A 975 -48.56 19.09 -3.36
CA GLU A 975 -48.81 20.04 -4.44
C GLU A 975 -47.49 20.56 -5.05
N PRO A 976 -47.43 20.80 -6.37
CA PRO A 976 -46.27 21.43 -7.00
C PRO A 976 -46.03 22.83 -6.43
N LYS A 977 -44.81 23.12 -5.98
CA LYS A 977 -44.42 24.44 -5.49
C LYS A 977 -43.00 24.76 -5.93
N GLU A 978 -42.80 25.92 -6.55
CA GLU A 978 -41.46 26.39 -6.92
C GLU A 978 -40.59 26.57 -5.67
N THR A 979 -39.38 26.01 -5.71
CA THR A 979 -38.39 26.06 -4.64
C THR A 979 -37.05 26.52 -5.18
N THR A 980 -36.21 27.07 -4.30
CA THR A 980 -34.84 27.48 -4.61
C THR A 980 -33.87 26.43 -4.08
N VAL A 981 -32.87 26.08 -4.89
CA VAL A 981 -31.85 25.09 -4.55
C VAL A 981 -30.68 25.78 -3.81
N ALA A 982 -30.21 25.20 -2.71
CA ALA A 982 -28.98 25.62 -2.02
C ALA A 982 -27.96 24.46 -1.98
N GLU A 983 -26.67 24.81 -1.97
CA GLU A 983 -25.56 23.84 -1.91
C GLU A 983 -25.29 23.37 -0.46
N ALA A 984 -24.96 22.08 -0.31
CA ALA A 984 -24.54 21.50 0.97
C ALA A 984 -23.07 21.85 1.30
N PRO A 985 -22.73 22.16 2.57
CA PRO A 985 -21.37 22.51 2.95
C PRO A 985 -20.46 21.29 3.21
N GLU A 986 -19.20 21.33 2.77
CA GLU A 986 -18.19 20.27 2.99
C GLU A 986 -17.51 20.39 4.38
N ALA A 987 -18.09 19.74 5.41
CA ALA A 987 -17.60 19.82 6.79
C ALA A 987 -16.39 18.92 7.13
N ILE A 988 -15.99 18.00 6.25
CA ILE A 988 -15.01 16.94 6.53
C ILE A 988 -13.64 17.26 5.89
N ALA A 989 -12.57 17.32 6.70
CA ALA A 989 -11.24 17.73 6.25
C ALA A 989 -10.66 16.87 5.10
N ALA A 990 -10.89 15.54 5.13
CA ALA A 990 -10.42 14.63 4.08
C ALA A 990 -11.07 14.88 2.71
N GLU A 991 -12.29 15.42 2.67
CA GLU A 991 -12.99 15.76 1.42
C GLU A 991 -12.45 17.04 0.83
N ARG A 992 -12.30 18.07 1.66
CA ARG A 992 -11.68 19.34 1.25
C ARG A 992 -10.26 19.13 0.74
N TYR A 993 -9.48 18.24 1.35
CA TYR A 993 -8.15 17.88 0.84
C TYR A 993 -8.23 17.43 -0.63
N PHE A 994 -9.23 16.63 -1.00
CA PHE A 994 -9.41 16.21 -2.40
C PHE A 994 -9.72 17.41 -3.31
N THR A 995 -10.67 18.25 -2.91
CA THR A 995 -11.08 19.45 -3.67
C THR A 995 -9.93 20.45 -3.80
N GLU A 996 -9.15 20.71 -2.75
CA GLU A 996 -8.12 21.76 -2.68
C GLU A 996 -6.72 21.33 -3.13
N LYS A 997 -6.38 20.03 -3.06
CA LYS A 997 -5.01 19.54 -3.34
C LYS A 997 -4.94 18.62 -4.55
N ILE A 998 -5.99 17.86 -4.82
CA ILE A 998 -6.03 16.89 -5.91
C ILE A 998 -6.76 17.45 -7.13
N ARG A 999 -7.84 18.23 -6.96
CA ARG A 999 -8.69 18.71 -8.06
C ARG A 999 -8.27 20.07 -8.64
N THR A 1000 -7.78 20.99 -7.82
CA THR A 1000 -7.35 22.35 -8.23
C THR A 1000 -5.93 22.41 -8.82
N LYS A 1001 -5.21 21.28 -8.80
CA LYS A 1001 -3.91 21.10 -9.46
C LYS A 1001 -4.07 20.20 -10.66
#